data_AF-A0A7Y5UX62-F1
#
_entry.id   AF-A0A7Y5UX62-F1
#
_cell.length_a   1.000
_cell.length_b   1.000
_cell.length_c   1.000
_cell.angle_alpha   90.00
_cell.angle_beta   90.00
_cell.angle_gamma   90.00
#
_symmetry.space_group_name_H-M   'P 1'
#
loop_
_entity.id
_entity.type
_entity.pdbx_description
1 polymer ?
#
loop_
_entity_poly.entity_id
_entity_poly.type
_entity_poly.pdbx_seq_one_letter_code
_entity_poly.pdbx_strand_id
1 'polypeptide(L)'
;MRMLTIAVCLAWAGVAAGQGVVLSDAETTTNWRGVALIDDAKVGQHAVRHSLAVGPGGPSLNFASLEVLPQASDDLVFWYRFSGRGSSNLMIKLVANPFAEGWQATWEVAPRREADGQWHAVRLDLSTTWLKWGDKPDLTSRLVMFRTEGSAGSQLTLDLDQVRLVPRRYTVKLAGVEVAGARVTARVEARNLSREAVNLELRAGERRQPWTVPAEGQATAAIDLDLAAGWLAEAPPLATCQLAVTVAAGEDSQELMVTVAKPLDLPPHPRLLANPERLAAIKAKAAAAPWAAAALGAIRTNADRWLTREVVLPPRGGQWWHYYACKDDGGRLQTVSPTEHKCSVCGKVYSGWPYDDVVLDRQHSGLANGLRDCGLIYALSGDARYAAKAREILLAYADRYTRYELHNIQGKAAVGGGRVGPQTLDESTWLIPMSQGADFIWESLSAEDRARAEHGLFRPATEVIRQHRMSIHNIQCWKNSAVGLVGLLLGDQELVADAVTSDHGFQQQVARGISADGQWYEGAWGYHFYTVSAMLPLVEAAGHCGLDLARWEKDGRSYRRLFDGPLDLATPALLLPAFNDSGQVGLKGNGSFEAALGYYGDPRFAAVLEGSKRENLIALIHGPAVLPQPPAALSSSRNYPGSGYSILTNGSGKEAPWLCLKYGPHGGGHGHPDKLNLVLFRDVAVGYDPGTAAYGVPIQAEWYRTTLAHNTLTVDEANQKEATGRSLAFAARPGLGVALAEAGAIYPGVTYRRAVALCGEKLMLVLDLVEAAQEHTFDLAWHNAGAWAMAPPGAPLELPAKPGYKHLRGMVRSAGPLPAIKVTDSLTVGVSVGGGGETLAGTGVGRNANDRVPVVIQRLRGRQAVVGWAVVLGGEAVPV
;
A
#
# COMPACT_ATOMS: atom_id res chain seq x y z
N MET A 1 21.11 8.25 23.65
CA MET A 1 19.81 7.61 23.92
C MET A 1 18.80 8.67 24.32
N ARG A 2 17.99 9.15 23.36
CA ARG A 2 16.71 9.79 23.66
C ARG A 2 15.67 8.83 23.11
N MET A 3 15.10 7.99 23.98
CA MET A 3 13.87 7.26 23.66
C MET A 3 12.76 8.31 23.72
N LEU A 4 12.38 8.85 22.57
CA LEU A 4 11.12 9.56 22.44
C LEU A 4 10.10 8.54 21.94
N THR A 5 9.26 8.05 22.84
CA THR A 5 8.09 7.24 22.47
C THR A 5 6.94 8.20 22.21
N ILE A 6 6.23 8.06 21.08
CA ILE A 6 5.06 8.88 20.74
C ILE A 6 4.02 8.76 21.85
N ALA A 7 3.60 9.92 22.36
CA ALA A 7 2.27 10.07 22.91
C ALA A 7 1.43 10.91 21.95
N VAL A 8 0.31 10.34 21.51
CA VAL A 8 -0.78 11.14 20.95
C VAL A 8 -1.65 11.52 22.15
N CYS A 9 -1.62 12.80 22.53
CA CYS A 9 -2.55 13.32 23.53
C CYS A 9 -3.94 13.41 22.91
N LEU A 10 -4.87 12.59 23.40
CA LEU A 10 -6.21 13.08 23.63
C LEU A 10 -6.24 13.46 25.11
N ALA A 11 -6.30 14.77 25.38
CA ALA A 11 -6.56 15.23 26.73
C ALA A 11 -8.03 14.99 27.01
N TRP A 12 -8.34 14.05 27.90
CA TRP A 12 -9.69 13.83 28.42
C TRP A 12 -9.70 14.44 29.81
N ALA A 13 -10.21 15.65 29.96
CA ALA A 13 -10.25 16.29 31.27
C ALA A 13 -11.43 15.75 32.09
N GLY A 14 -11.20 15.28 33.32
CA GLY A 14 -12.30 15.05 34.26
C GLY A 14 -12.91 16.39 34.72
N VAL A 15 -14.24 16.51 34.66
CA VAL A 15 -14.96 17.70 35.18
C VAL A 15 -15.31 17.47 36.64
N ALA A 16 -14.78 18.28 37.56
CA ALA A 16 -15.34 18.39 38.91
C ALA A 16 -16.30 19.57 39.02
N ALA A 17 -17.18 19.51 40.01
CA ALA A 17 -18.33 20.38 40.21
C ALA A 17 -18.00 21.80 40.76
N GLY A 18 -16.73 22.10 41.08
CA GLY A 18 -16.32 23.35 41.74
C GLY A 18 -15.53 24.32 40.86
N GLN A 19 -15.89 25.61 40.95
CA GLN A 19 -15.24 26.82 40.38
C GLN A 19 -15.40 27.06 38.87
N GLY A 20 -16.63 27.20 38.39
CA GLY A 20 -16.94 27.75 37.06
C GLY A 20 -18.37 28.28 37.00
N VAL A 21 -18.68 29.15 36.04
CA VAL A 21 -20.05 29.63 35.81
C VAL A 21 -20.86 28.52 35.14
N VAL A 22 -21.92 28.07 35.81
CA VAL A 22 -22.83 27.06 35.28
C VAL A 22 -23.70 27.68 34.19
N LEU A 23 -23.52 27.24 32.95
CA LEU A 23 -24.41 27.59 31.85
C LEU A 23 -25.69 26.75 31.93
N SER A 24 -25.56 25.48 32.31
CA SER A 24 -26.65 24.56 32.59
C SER A 24 -26.13 23.40 33.44
N ASP A 25 -26.76 23.16 34.58
CA ASP A 25 -26.62 21.93 35.37
C ASP A 25 -27.44 20.76 34.81
N ALA A 26 -28.25 21.02 33.76
CA ALA A 26 -29.12 20.05 33.11
C ALA A 26 -30.27 19.52 33.99
N GLU A 27 -30.59 20.22 35.09
CA GLU A 27 -31.71 19.90 35.98
C GLU A 27 -33.07 20.36 35.41
N THR A 28 -33.06 21.24 34.39
CA THR A 28 -34.26 21.65 33.64
C THR A 28 -33.98 21.81 32.15
N THR A 29 -35.03 21.75 31.32
CA THR A 29 -34.94 22.00 29.87
C THR A 29 -35.18 23.47 29.48
N THR A 30 -35.38 24.38 30.45
CA THR A 30 -35.81 25.77 30.25
C THR A 30 -35.00 26.52 29.20
N ASN A 31 -33.69 26.28 29.17
CA ASN A 31 -32.74 26.97 28.28
C ASN A 31 -32.30 26.10 27.09
N TRP A 32 -32.82 24.88 26.97
CA TRP A 32 -32.44 23.93 25.95
C TRP A 32 -33.48 23.85 24.83
N ARG A 33 -33.00 23.63 23.61
CA ARG A 33 -33.85 23.33 22.46
C ARG A 33 -33.56 21.92 21.94
N GLY A 34 -34.64 21.17 21.70
CA GLY A 34 -34.57 19.85 21.08
C GLY A 34 -34.12 18.74 22.02
N VAL A 35 -34.30 18.87 23.34
CA VAL A 35 -33.93 17.85 24.33
C VAL A 35 -35.13 17.41 25.17
N ALA A 36 -35.01 16.25 25.81
CA ALA A 36 -35.86 15.80 26.90
C ALA A 36 -35.04 15.65 28.19
N LEU A 37 -35.68 15.75 29.36
CA LEU A 37 -35.05 15.50 30.65
C LEU A 37 -35.02 13.99 30.94
N ILE A 38 -33.94 13.49 31.56
CA ILE A 38 -33.79 12.09 31.97
C ILE A 38 -33.24 11.97 33.39
N ASP A 39 -33.66 10.93 34.13
CA ASP A 39 -33.24 10.64 35.51
C ASP A 39 -31.96 9.78 35.56
N ASP A 40 -31.02 10.05 34.65
CA ASP A 40 -29.75 9.36 34.53
C ASP A 40 -28.70 10.39 34.12
N ALA A 41 -28.05 10.94 35.15
CA ALA A 41 -27.09 12.03 35.05
C ALA A 41 -25.70 11.57 35.46
N LYS A 42 -24.68 12.34 35.03
CA LYS A 42 -23.32 12.12 35.52
C LYS A 42 -23.12 12.79 36.88
N VAL A 43 -23.73 13.95 37.08
CA VAL A 43 -23.67 14.75 38.31
C VAL A 43 -25.06 15.32 38.57
N GLY A 44 -25.56 15.17 39.80
CA GLY A 44 -26.90 15.64 40.15
C GLY A 44 -27.97 14.57 39.95
N GLN A 45 -29.20 15.00 39.68
CA GLN A 45 -30.35 14.10 39.53
C GLN A 45 -30.77 13.91 38.08
N HIS A 46 -30.59 14.92 37.23
CA HIS A 46 -31.07 14.87 35.85
C HIS A 46 -30.01 15.28 34.82
N ALA A 47 -30.18 14.77 33.60
CA ALA A 47 -29.44 15.20 32.42
C ALA A 47 -30.40 15.48 31.26
N VAL A 48 -29.90 16.08 30.19
CA VAL A 48 -30.69 16.32 28.97
C VAL A 48 -30.30 15.33 27.87
N ARG A 49 -31.30 14.80 27.16
CA ARG A 49 -31.16 13.83 26.07
C ARG A 49 -31.66 14.37 24.75
N HIS A 50 -30.90 14.16 23.68
CA HIS A 50 -31.28 14.42 22.30
C HIS A 50 -31.26 13.12 21.48
N SER A 51 -32.33 12.84 20.74
CA SER A 51 -32.35 11.75 19.76
C SER A 51 -31.73 12.22 18.45
N LEU A 52 -30.72 11.51 17.94
CA LEU A 52 -30.08 11.85 16.68
C LEU A 52 -30.95 11.42 15.50
N ALA A 53 -31.19 12.34 14.55
CA ALA A 53 -31.78 12.04 13.25
C ALA A 53 -30.70 11.77 12.19
N VAL A 54 -31.07 11.25 11.03
CA VAL A 54 -30.15 11.05 9.90
C VAL A 54 -29.69 12.41 9.36
N GLY A 55 -28.39 12.72 9.48
CA GLY A 55 -27.76 13.95 8.97
C GLY A 55 -27.24 14.89 10.07
N PRO A 56 -26.61 16.02 9.70
CA PRO A 56 -26.02 16.96 10.65
C PRO A 56 -27.11 17.68 11.47
N GLY A 57 -27.09 17.49 12.78
CA GLY A 57 -28.13 17.99 13.69
C GLY A 57 -27.63 18.11 15.13
N GLY A 58 -28.52 18.41 16.07
CA GLY A 58 -28.20 18.38 17.50
C GLY A 58 -28.80 19.53 18.33
N PRO A 59 -28.77 19.44 19.68
CA PRO A 59 -29.44 20.38 20.56
C PRO A 59 -28.66 21.69 20.72
N SER A 60 -29.33 22.71 21.24
CA SER A 60 -28.70 23.99 21.59
C SER A 60 -29.11 24.48 22.97
N LEU A 61 -28.15 25.00 23.72
CA LEU A 61 -28.32 25.66 25.00
C LEU A 61 -28.23 27.18 24.81
N ASN A 62 -29.26 27.91 25.23
CA ASN A 62 -29.28 29.36 25.26
C ASN A 62 -28.90 29.87 26.66
N PHE A 63 -27.83 30.64 26.74
CA PHE A 63 -27.34 31.20 28.01
C PHE A 63 -27.42 32.74 28.03
N ALA A 64 -28.25 33.34 27.17
CA ALA A 64 -28.41 34.80 27.09
C ALA A 64 -28.91 35.43 28.40
N SER A 65 -29.66 34.67 29.21
CA SER A 65 -30.15 35.12 30.52
C SER A 65 -29.07 35.18 31.59
N LEU A 66 -27.87 34.64 31.33
CA LEU A 66 -26.76 34.68 32.27
C LEU A 66 -25.90 35.92 32.01
N GLU A 67 -25.52 36.63 33.07
CA GLU A 67 -24.61 37.79 33.02
C GLU A 67 -23.13 37.37 32.84
N VAL A 68 -22.88 36.29 32.11
CA VAL A 68 -21.53 35.79 31.80
C VAL A 68 -21.28 35.84 30.30
N LEU A 69 -20.05 36.22 29.93
CA LEU A 69 -19.57 36.21 28.56
C LEU A 69 -18.32 35.33 28.49
N PRO A 70 -18.26 34.33 27.59
CA PRO A 70 -17.08 33.52 27.41
C PRO A 70 -15.90 34.38 26.94
N GLN A 71 -14.71 34.09 27.46
CA GLN A 71 -13.45 34.69 27.06
C GLN A 71 -12.53 33.62 26.45
N ALA A 72 -11.54 34.04 25.67
CA ALA A 72 -10.53 33.13 25.15
C ALA A 72 -9.76 32.39 26.28
N SER A 73 -9.67 33.02 27.46
CA SER A 73 -9.06 32.44 28.65
C SER A 73 -9.94 31.44 29.40
N ASP A 74 -11.16 31.15 28.92
CA ASP A 74 -12.05 30.17 29.54
C ASP A 74 -11.97 28.81 28.86
N ASP A 75 -12.34 27.78 29.61
CA ASP A 75 -12.67 26.46 29.09
C ASP A 75 -14.19 26.27 29.12
N LEU A 76 -14.75 25.73 28.04
CA LEU A 76 -16.11 25.19 28.05
C LEU A 76 -16.06 23.72 28.46
N VAL A 77 -16.68 23.40 29.59
CA VAL A 77 -16.58 22.09 30.23
C VAL A 77 -17.96 21.46 30.36
N PHE A 78 -18.10 20.17 30.02
CA PHE A 78 -19.37 19.43 30.12
C PHE A 78 -19.16 17.92 30.06
N TRP A 79 -20.18 17.14 30.41
CA TRP A 79 -20.24 15.69 30.18
C TRP A 79 -21.13 15.35 29.00
N TYR A 80 -20.78 14.31 28.26
CA TYR A 80 -21.65 13.73 27.23
C TYR A 80 -21.64 12.21 27.26
N ARG A 81 -22.68 11.59 26.71
CA ARG A 81 -22.74 10.13 26.50
C ARG A 81 -23.49 9.83 25.21
N PHE A 82 -22.89 8.97 24.36
CA PHE A 82 -23.62 8.34 23.26
C PHE A 82 -24.17 6.99 23.70
N SER A 83 -25.46 6.75 23.45
CA SER A 83 -26.12 5.46 23.72
C SER A 83 -26.87 4.99 22.48
N GLY A 84 -26.98 3.67 22.30
CA GLY A 84 -27.66 3.05 21.16
C GLY A 84 -26.73 2.29 20.21
N ARG A 85 -27.08 2.20 18.92
CA ARG A 85 -26.32 1.46 17.90
C ARG A 85 -25.79 2.41 16.81
N GLY A 86 -24.49 2.34 16.56
CA GLY A 86 -23.78 3.11 15.54
C GLY A 86 -22.77 4.08 16.14
N SER A 87 -22.25 4.96 15.30
CA SER A 87 -21.22 5.94 15.67
C SER A 87 -21.60 7.36 15.27
N SER A 88 -21.10 8.32 16.04
CA SER A 88 -21.24 9.76 15.76
C SER A 88 -19.97 10.49 16.18
N ASN A 89 -19.70 11.64 15.55
CA ASN A 89 -18.81 12.65 16.10
C ASN A 89 -19.62 13.64 16.97
N LEU A 90 -18.91 14.50 17.71
CA LEU A 90 -19.47 15.64 18.43
C LEU A 90 -18.65 16.89 18.12
N MET A 91 -19.34 17.92 17.65
CA MET A 91 -18.81 19.26 17.42
C MET A 91 -19.52 20.26 18.32
N ILE A 92 -18.82 21.30 18.75
CA ILE A 92 -19.38 22.42 19.50
C ILE A 92 -19.36 23.66 18.62
N LYS A 93 -20.48 24.38 18.58
CA LYS A 93 -20.55 25.74 18.03
C LYS A 93 -20.90 26.72 19.14
N LEU A 94 -20.02 27.66 19.42
CA LEU A 94 -20.24 28.73 20.39
C LEU A 94 -20.53 30.04 19.65
N VAL A 95 -21.62 30.71 20.03
CA VAL A 95 -22.03 32.03 19.52
C VAL A 95 -22.22 32.94 20.72
N ALA A 96 -21.42 34.00 20.85
CA ALA A 96 -21.61 35.02 21.88
C ALA A 96 -20.74 36.26 21.60
N ASN A 97 -21.32 37.44 21.35
CA ASN A 97 -20.53 38.68 21.22
C ASN A 97 -20.12 39.24 22.61
N PRO A 98 -18.86 39.70 22.83
CA PRO A 98 -17.79 39.97 21.86
C PRO A 98 -16.90 38.78 21.48
N PHE A 99 -17.10 37.61 22.08
CA PHE A 99 -16.34 36.41 21.71
C PHE A 99 -16.61 36.01 20.24
N ALA A 100 -15.52 35.73 19.50
CA ALA A 100 -15.59 35.44 18.07
C ALA A 100 -16.38 36.48 17.24
N GLU A 101 -16.53 37.71 17.72
CA GLU A 101 -17.27 38.80 17.05
C GLU A 101 -18.70 38.40 16.63
N GLY A 102 -19.35 37.50 17.39
CA GLY A 102 -20.70 36.98 17.09
C GLY A 102 -20.75 35.90 16.00
N TRP A 103 -19.63 35.46 15.43
CA TRP A 103 -19.60 34.32 14.51
C TRP A 103 -19.73 32.98 15.26
N GLN A 104 -20.10 31.93 14.53
CA GLN A 104 -20.17 30.58 15.11
C GLN A 104 -18.74 29.99 15.15
N ALA A 105 -18.08 30.12 16.28
CA ALA A 105 -16.80 29.46 16.52
C ALA A 105 -17.05 27.96 16.70
N THR A 106 -16.43 27.13 15.85
CA THR A 106 -16.71 25.69 15.78
C THR A 106 -15.47 24.85 16.06
N TRP A 107 -15.63 23.84 16.91
CA TRP A 107 -14.62 22.84 17.25
C TRP A 107 -15.17 21.42 17.10
N GLU A 108 -14.35 20.47 16.64
CA GLU A 108 -14.63 19.05 16.82
C GLU A 108 -14.07 18.61 18.18
N VAL A 109 -14.96 18.19 19.09
CA VAL A 109 -14.58 17.84 20.48
C VAL A 109 -14.54 16.34 20.71
N ALA A 110 -15.20 15.55 19.87
CA ALA A 110 -15.02 14.12 19.82
C ALA A 110 -15.03 13.64 18.36
N PRO A 111 -13.96 12.97 17.89
CA PRO A 111 -13.98 12.34 16.57
C PRO A 111 -15.02 11.22 16.56
N ARG A 112 -15.38 10.76 15.36
CA ARG A 112 -16.40 9.71 15.20
C ARG A 112 -16.03 8.46 15.99
N ARG A 113 -16.91 8.06 16.92
CA ARG A 113 -16.75 6.88 17.77
C ARG A 113 -18.06 6.12 17.91
N GLU A 114 -17.97 4.80 18.13
CA GLU A 114 -19.13 3.96 18.46
C GLU A 114 -19.70 4.33 19.83
N ALA A 115 -21.02 4.21 19.97
CA ALA A 115 -21.68 4.39 21.27
C ALA A 115 -21.25 3.30 22.25
N ASP A 116 -20.69 3.72 23.39
CA ASP A 116 -20.21 2.83 24.45
C ASP A 116 -21.07 2.91 25.72
N GLY A 117 -22.07 3.79 25.75
CA GLY A 117 -22.95 3.97 26.91
C GLY A 117 -22.25 4.57 28.12
N GLN A 118 -21.03 5.08 27.99
CA GLN A 118 -20.25 5.67 29.08
C GLN A 118 -20.32 7.19 29.05
N TRP A 119 -20.24 7.81 30.23
CA TRP A 119 -20.11 9.26 30.36
C TRP A 119 -18.68 9.69 30.09
N HIS A 120 -18.51 10.60 29.15
CA HIS A 120 -17.25 11.19 28.73
C HIS A 120 -17.23 12.66 29.12
N ALA A 121 -16.13 13.13 29.68
CA ALA A 121 -15.95 14.53 29.99
C ALA A 121 -15.29 15.28 28.81
N VAL A 122 -15.69 16.53 28.62
CA VAL A 122 -15.12 17.46 27.65
C VAL A 122 -14.64 18.71 28.38
N ARG A 123 -13.44 19.16 28.04
CA ARG A 123 -12.90 20.48 28.37
C ARG A 123 -12.35 21.09 27.10
N LEU A 124 -13.08 22.05 26.56
CA LEU A 124 -12.78 22.73 25.31
C LEU A 124 -12.03 24.04 25.59
N ASP A 125 -10.79 24.12 25.14
CA ASP A 125 -9.96 25.31 25.20
C ASP A 125 -10.46 26.37 24.18
N LEU A 126 -11.10 27.44 24.68
CA LEU A 126 -11.65 28.51 23.82
C LEU A 126 -10.60 29.44 23.17
N SER A 127 -9.32 29.30 23.52
CA SER A 127 -8.20 30.03 22.88
C SER A 127 -7.66 29.32 21.64
N THR A 128 -7.95 28.03 21.48
CA THR A 128 -7.49 27.25 20.32
C THR A 128 -8.11 27.78 19.02
N THR A 129 -7.42 27.55 17.90
CA THR A 129 -7.93 27.88 16.58
C THR A 129 -9.25 27.15 16.33
N TRP A 130 -10.26 27.90 15.89
CA TRP A 130 -11.60 27.39 15.60
C TRP A 130 -12.02 27.67 14.17
N LEU A 131 -12.96 26.88 13.67
CA LEU A 131 -13.55 27.09 12.35
C LEU A 131 -14.65 28.14 12.43
N LYS A 132 -14.54 29.19 11.63
CA LYS A 132 -15.58 30.20 11.48
C LYS A 132 -16.73 29.64 10.65
N TRP A 133 -17.93 29.57 11.22
CA TRP A 133 -19.14 29.10 10.55
C TRP A 133 -20.27 30.14 10.57
N GLY A 134 -21.22 29.98 9.65
CA GLY A 134 -22.39 30.85 9.47
C GLY A 134 -22.20 31.86 8.35
N ASP A 135 -23.30 32.40 7.82
CA ASP A 135 -23.28 33.34 6.69
C ASP A 135 -22.98 34.78 7.15
N LYS A 136 -23.35 35.13 8.38
CA LYS A 136 -23.18 36.46 9.00
C LYS A 136 -23.04 36.34 10.53
N PRO A 137 -22.43 37.33 11.22
CA PRO A 137 -22.33 37.29 12.68
C PRO A 137 -23.70 37.52 13.33
N ASP A 138 -23.93 36.86 14.45
CA ASP A 138 -25.06 37.08 15.35
C ASP A 138 -24.57 37.77 16.62
N LEU A 139 -24.85 39.07 16.71
CA LEU A 139 -24.39 39.92 17.81
C LEU A 139 -25.27 39.81 19.06
N THR A 140 -26.39 39.08 18.98
CA THR A 140 -27.44 39.06 20.01
C THR A 140 -27.56 37.71 20.70
N SER A 141 -27.40 36.61 19.95
CA SER A 141 -27.53 35.27 20.50
C SER A 141 -26.35 34.89 21.38
N ARG A 142 -26.65 34.15 22.45
CA ARG A 142 -25.66 33.47 23.30
C ARG A 142 -26.00 31.98 23.36
N LEU A 143 -25.35 31.19 22.50
CA LEU A 143 -25.69 29.79 22.27
C LEU A 143 -24.47 28.87 22.34
N VAL A 144 -24.64 27.72 22.97
CA VAL A 144 -23.79 26.54 22.79
C VAL A 144 -24.59 25.52 21.98
N MET A 145 -24.12 25.15 20.80
CA MET A 145 -24.75 24.12 19.96
C MET A 145 -23.90 22.86 19.96
N PHE A 146 -24.54 21.72 20.23
CA PHE A 146 -23.91 20.41 20.23
C PHE A 146 -24.28 19.73 18.93
N ARG A 147 -23.37 19.68 17.97
CA ARG A 147 -23.61 19.18 16.62
C ARG A 147 -23.07 17.77 16.46
N THR A 148 -23.86 16.90 15.85
CA THR A 148 -23.55 15.49 15.65
C THR A 148 -23.82 15.07 14.22
N GLU A 149 -23.02 14.14 13.71
CA GLU A 149 -23.24 13.50 12.41
C GLU A 149 -23.13 11.97 12.56
N GLY A 150 -24.29 11.34 12.73
CA GLY A 150 -24.40 9.88 12.87
C GLY A 150 -24.11 9.13 11.57
N SER A 151 -23.60 7.90 11.67
CA SER A 151 -23.44 7.00 10.53
C SER A 151 -24.81 6.57 9.96
N ALA A 152 -24.85 6.19 8.67
CA ALA A 152 -26.09 5.77 8.03
C ALA A 152 -26.72 4.56 8.76
N GLY A 153 -28.00 4.67 9.13
CA GLY A 153 -28.73 3.64 9.87
C GLY A 153 -28.49 3.63 11.39
N SER A 154 -27.78 4.62 11.93
CA SER A 154 -27.57 4.74 13.38
C SER A 154 -28.86 5.08 14.13
N GLN A 155 -29.02 4.51 15.32
CA GLN A 155 -30.07 4.84 16.28
C GLN A 155 -29.38 5.26 17.58
N LEU A 156 -29.10 6.56 17.70
CA LEU A 156 -28.28 7.11 18.77
C LEU A 156 -29.03 8.16 19.58
N THR A 157 -28.68 8.25 20.87
CA THR A 157 -29.00 9.38 21.72
C THR A 157 -27.72 10.05 22.21
N LEU A 158 -27.74 11.38 22.29
CA LEU A 158 -26.72 12.20 22.94
C LEU A 158 -27.29 12.71 24.26
N ASP A 159 -26.68 12.30 25.36
CA ASP A 159 -26.98 12.84 26.68
C ASP A 159 -25.91 13.88 27.04
N LEU A 160 -26.31 14.98 27.69
CA LEU A 160 -25.44 16.09 28.10
C LEU A 160 -25.72 16.48 29.54
N ASP A 161 -24.67 16.85 30.27
CA ASP A 161 -24.75 17.23 31.68
C ASP A 161 -23.63 18.24 32.04
N GLN A 162 -23.88 19.09 33.04
CA GLN A 162 -22.94 20.08 33.62
C GLN A 162 -22.20 20.99 32.63
N VAL A 163 -22.92 21.70 31.76
CA VAL A 163 -22.31 22.69 30.85
C VAL A 163 -21.87 23.93 31.62
N ARG A 164 -20.57 24.21 31.64
CA ARG A 164 -19.92 25.22 32.49
C ARG A 164 -18.84 26.00 31.73
N LEU A 165 -18.64 27.26 32.08
CA LEU A 165 -17.46 28.05 31.72
C LEU A 165 -16.52 28.11 32.92
N VAL A 166 -15.27 27.67 32.74
CA VAL A 166 -14.26 27.61 33.80
C VAL A 166 -13.08 28.50 33.41
N PRO A 167 -12.70 29.50 34.21
CA PRO A 167 -11.49 30.28 33.93
C PRO A 167 -10.25 29.39 33.92
N ARG A 168 -9.47 29.42 32.84
CA ARG A 168 -8.29 28.57 32.71
C ARG A 168 -7.14 29.11 33.55
N ARG A 169 -6.78 28.38 34.60
CA ARG A 169 -5.64 28.72 35.47
C ARG A 169 -4.32 28.15 35.00
N TYR A 170 -4.34 27.03 34.27
CA TYR A 170 -3.15 26.37 33.77
C TYR A 170 -3.46 25.52 32.54
N THR A 171 -2.45 25.29 31.69
CA THR A 171 -2.50 24.31 30.59
C THR A 171 -1.49 23.20 30.86
N VAL A 172 -1.82 21.96 30.49
CA VAL A 172 -0.88 20.84 30.59
C VAL A 172 -0.68 20.18 29.23
N LYS A 173 0.51 19.65 28.99
CA LYS A 173 0.80 18.78 27.84
C LYS A 173 1.78 17.69 28.26
N LEU A 174 1.71 16.54 27.61
CA LEU A 174 2.76 15.55 27.78
C LEU A 174 4.05 16.04 27.11
N ALA A 175 5.13 16.11 27.89
CA ALA A 175 6.45 16.51 27.43
C ALA A 175 7.28 15.32 26.91
N GLY A 176 6.96 14.10 27.34
CA GLY A 176 7.56 12.86 26.82
C GLY A 176 7.26 11.64 27.69
N VAL A 177 7.60 10.47 27.17
CA VAL A 177 7.54 9.18 27.88
C VAL A 177 8.92 8.53 27.81
N GLU A 178 9.41 8.09 28.94
CA GLU A 178 10.69 7.38 29.06
C GLU A 178 10.43 5.94 29.49
N VAL A 179 11.00 4.97 28.78
CA VAL A 179 10.96 3.55 29.12
C VAL A 179 12.38 3.10 29.48
N ALA A 180 12.60 2.72 30.73
CA ALA A 180 13.89 2.26 31.24
C ALA A 180 13.72 0.89 31.93
N GLY A 181 14.05 -0.18 31.21
CA GLY A 181 13.74 -1.54 31.66
C GLY A 181 12.24 -1.74 31.80
N ALA A 182 11.79 -2.11 33.01
CA ALA A 182 10.36 -2.25 33.33
C ALA A 182 9.69 -0.95 33.79
N ARG A 183 10.46 0.13 34.00
CA ARG A 183 9.93 1.40 34.49
C ARG A 183 9.51 2.29 33.32
N VAL A 184 8.29 2.81 33.39
CA VAL A 184 7.80 3.81 32.45
C VAL A 184 7.48 5.11 33.19
N THR A 185 8.03 6.22 32.70
CA THR A 185 7.89 7.53 33.30
C THR A 185 7.28 8.51 32.31
N ALA A 186 6.15 9.10 32.66
CA ALA A 186 5.52 10.18 31.91
C ALA A 186 6.01 11.53 32.43
N ARG A 187 6.54 12.38 31.54
CA ARG A 187 6.88 13.78 31.84
C ARG A 187 5.77 14.69 31.34
N VAL A 188 5.28 15.55 32.21
CA VAL A 188 4.21 16.51 31.92
C VAL A 188 4.72 17.91 32.12
N GLU A 189 4.52 18.77 31.13
CA GLU A 189 4.76 20.21 31.23
C GLU A 189 3.44 20.93 31.53
N ALA A 190 3.49 21.88 32.45
CA ALA A 190 2.36 22.73 32.77
C ALA A 190 2.80 24.18 32.71
N ARG A 191 1.92 25.01 32.16
CA ARG A 191 2.06 26.45 32.11
C ARG A 191 0.97 27.07 32.95
N ASN A 192 1.36 27.86 33.93
CA ASN A 192 0.46 28.64 34.76
C ASN A 192 0.06 29.91 34.00
N LEU A 193 -1.24 30.15 33.92
CA LEU A 193 -1.84 31.33 33.27
C LEU A 193 -2.34 32.36 34.30
N SER A 194 -2.25 32.04 35.58
CA SER A 194 -2.67 32.90 36.68
C SER A 194 -1.50 33.72 37.26
N ARG A 195 -1.85 34.81 37.96
CA ARG A 195 -0.91 35.72 38.64
C ARG A 195 -0.39 35.19 39.98
N GLU A 196 -0.88 34.03 40.42
CA GLU A 196 -0.45 33.36 41.64
C GLU A 196 0.14 31.98 41.29
N ALA A 197 0.94 31.40 42.17
CA ALA A 197 1.43 30.05 41.96
C ALA A 197 0.28 29.04 42.03
N VAL A 198 0.29 28.04 41.13
CA VAL A 198 -0.70 26.96 41.12
C VAL A 198 -0.07 25.70 41.68
N ASN A 199 -0.69 25.10 42.70
CA ASN A 199 -0.31 23.80 43.23
C ASN A 199 -1.07 22.71 42.46
N LEU A 200 -0.31 21.89 41.74
CA LEU A 200 -0.78 20.75 40.98
C LEU A 200 -0.43 19.44 41.69
N GLU A 201 -1.15 18.38 41.35
CA GLU A 201 -0.87 17.01 41.72
C GLU A 201 -0.93 16.14 40.46
N LEU A 202 0.19 15.52 40.08
CA LEU A 202 0.23 14.49 39.05
C LEU A 202 -0.27 13.16 39.63
N ARG A 203 -1.12 12.45 38.90
CA ARG A 203 -1.71 11.17 39.30
C ARG A 203 -1.57 10.14 38.18
N ALA A 204 -1.16 8.92 38.53
CA ALA A 204 -1.13 7.78 37.62
C ALA A 204 -1.45 6.50 38.42
N GLY A 205 -2.62 5.90 38.18
CA GLY A 205 -3.11 4.80 39.03
C GLY A 205 -3.23 5.23 40.50
N GLU A 206 -2.52 4.57 41.39
CA GLU A 206 -2.47 4.90 42.83
C GLU A 206 -1.41 5.97 43.18
N ARG A 207 -0.46 6.25 42.28
CA ARG A 207 0.62 7.21 42.55
C ARG A 207 0.13 8.65 42.52
N ARG A 208 0.66 9.47 43.42
CA ARG A 208 0.39 10.90 43.55
C ARG A 208 1.71 11.65 43.70
N GLN A 209 1.86 12.76 42.98
CA GLN A 209 3.06 13.59 43.02
C GLN A 209 2.68 15.08 43.04
N PRO A 210 2.84 15.76 44.18
CA PRO A 210 2.60 17.19 44.27
C PRO A 210 3.66 17.98 43.49
N TRP A 211 3.25 19.10 42.91
CA TRP A 211 4.06 19.91 42.03
C TRP A 211 3.54 21.34 41.96
N THR A 212 4.38 22.34 42.24
CA THR A 212 4.00 23.77 42.13
C THR A 212 4.52 24.38 40.84
N VAL A 213 3.65 25.12 40.13
CA VAL A 213 4.03 25.92 38.95
C VAL A 213 4.03 27.41 39.34
N PRO A 214 5.14 28.13 39.17
CA PRO A 214 5.22 29.55 39.54
C PRO A 214 4.22 30.41 38.75
N ALA A 215 3.84 31.57 39.31
CA ALA A 215 2.95 32.54 38.67
C ALA A 215 3.44 32.90 37.26
N GLU A 216 2.54 32.88 36.28
CA GLU A 216 2.82 33.15 34.85
C GLU A 216 4.00 32.34 34.25
N GLY A 217 4.41 31.26 34.91
CA GLY A 217 5.58 30.46 34.56
C GLY A 217 5.22 29.09 33.96
N GLN A 218 6.27 28.32 33.67
CA GLN A 218 6.16 26.93 33.23
C GLN A 218 7.05 26.04 34.10
N ALA A 219 6.63 24.79 34.28
CA ALA A 219 7.45 23.78 34.94
C ALA A 219 7.22 22.41 34.29
N THR A 220 8.02 21.42 34.67
CA THR A 220 7.84 20.03 34.25
C THR A 220 7.91 19.12 35.47
N ALA A 221 7.00 18.16 35.56
CA ALA A 221 7.01 17.08 36.55
C ALA A 221 6.99 15.71 35.85
N ALA A 222 7.38 14.66 36.57
CA ALA A 222 7.53 13.32 36.01
C ALA A 222 7.00 12.26 36.98
N ILE A 223 6.03 11.45 36.53
CA ILE A 223 5.40 10.37 37.30
C ILE A 223 5.64 9.01 36.65
N ASP A 224 5.84 7.99 37.47
CA ASP A 224 5.93 6.60 36.99
C ASP A 224 4.53 6.00 36.73
N LEU A 225 4.44 5.10 35.75
CA LEU A 225 3.20 4.43 35.35
C LEU A 225 3.24 2.94 35.77
N ASP A 226 2.57 2.57 36.86
CA ASP A 226 2.67 1.22 37.46
C ASP A 226 2.15 0.07 36.60
N LEU A 227 1.06 0.28 35.85
CA LEU A 227 0.45 -0.76 35.02
C LEU A 227 1.31 -1.14 33.81
N ALA A 228 2.27 -0.29 33.44
CA ALA A 228 3.09 -0.53 32.25
C ALA A 228 4.12 -1.65 32.46
N ALA A 229 4.61 -1.87 33.69
CA ALA A 229 5.71 -2.80 33.94
C ALA A 229 5.36 -4.27 33.68
N GLY A 230 4.22 -4.73 34.23
CA GLY A 230 3.71 -6.09 34.00
C GLY A 230 3.34 -6.32 32.53
N TRP A 231 2.68 -5.32 31.92
CA TRP A 231 2.34 -5.38 30.50
C TRP A 231 3.59 -5.41 29.60
N LEU A 232 4.63 -4.62 29.90
CA LEU A 232 5.88 -4.62 29.13
C LEU A 232 6.59 -5.98 29.16
N ALA A 233 6.48 -6.73 30.27
CA ALA A 233 7.06 -8.06 30.38
C ALA A 233 6.41 -9.04 29.39
N GLU A 234 5.07 -9.02 29.31
CA GLU A 234 4.30 -10.03 28.56
C GLU A 234 3.97 -9.63 27.12
N ALA A 235 3.83 -8.34 26.83
CA ALA A 235 3.35 -7.87 25.53
C ALA A 235 4.30 -8.26 24.39
N PRO A 236 3.82 -8.45 23.15
CA PRO A 236 4.71 -8.60 22.02
C PRO A 236 5.43 -7.28 21.70
N PRO A 237 6.61 -7.30 21.04
CA PRO A 237 7.32 -6.07 20.68
C PRO A 237 6.44 -5.15 19.82
N LEU A 238 6.58 -3.84 20.02
CA LEU A 238 5.75 -2.78 19.41
C LEU A 238 4.25 -2.83 19.73
N ALA A 239 3.79 -3.75 20.58
CA ALA A 239 2.46 -3.62 21.15
C ALA A 239 2.34 -2.26 21.84
N THR A 240 1.13 -1.71 21.89
CA THR A 240 0.85 -0.44 22.57
C THR A 240 -0.17 -0.64 23.68
N CYS A 241 0.01 0.13 24.75
CA CYS A 241 -0.94 0.25 25.86
C CYS A 241 -1.21 1.73 26.08
N GLN A 242 -2.45 2.08 26.39
CA GLN A 242 -2.84 3.44 26.73
C GLN A 242 -3.08 3.56 28.23
N LEU A 243 -2.50 4.58 28.83
CA LEU A 243 -2.56 4.85 30.27
C LEU A 243 -2.94 6.32 30.48
N ALA A 244 -3.75 6.60 31.50
CA ALA A 244 -4.13 7.95 31.86
C ALA A 244 -3.15 8.55 32.88
N VAL A 245 -2.77 9.81 32.67
CA VAL A 245 -2.08 10.65 33.66
C VAL A 245 -2.96 11.85 33.96
N THR A 246 -3.41 12.00 35.20
CA THR A 246 -4.23 13.14 35.61
C THR A 246 -3.37 14.22 36.25
N VAL A 247 -3.59 15.49 35.90
CA VAL A 247 -3.01 16.66 36.54
C VAL A 247 -4.12 17.45 37.22
N ALA A 248 -4.10 17.51 38.55
CA ALA A 248 -5.16 18.10 39.34
C ALA A 248 -4.70 19.33 40.14
N ALA A 249 -5.51 20.40 40.17
CA ALA A 249 -5.39 21.55 41.07
C ALA A 249 -6.61 21.58 42.01
N GLY A 250 -6.55 20.86 43.13
CA GLY A 250 -7.72 20.65 43.99
C GLY A 250 -8.78 19.81 43.30
N GLU A 251 -9.96 20.38 43.06
CA GLU A 251 -11.04 19.72 42.32
C GLU A 251 -10.86 19.82 40.79
N ASP A 252 -10.13 20.82 40.30
CA ASP A 252 -9.85 20.98 38.87
C ASP A 252 -8.90 19.88 38.38
N SER A 253 -9.19 19.17 37.29
CA SER A 253 -8.30 18.13 36.76
C SER A 253 -8.29 18.02 35.24
N GLN A 254 -7.13 17.68 34.68
CA GLN A 254 -6.94 17.40 33.25
C GLN A 254 -6.29 16.02 33.12
N GLU A 255 -6.86 15.10 32.37
CA GLU A 255 -6.23 13.80 32.12
C GLU A 255 -5.61 13.76 30.72
N LEU A 256 -4.41 13.20 30.65
CA LEU A 256 -3.57 13.05 29.48
C LEU A 256 -3.46 11.56 29.17
N MET A 257 -3.87 11.16 27.98
CA MET A 257 -3.61 9.80 27.51
C MET A 257 -2.15 9.66 27.08
N VAL A 258 -1.50 8.65 27.66
CA VAL A 258 -0.11 8.27 27.42
C VAL A 258 -0.11 6.92 26.72
N THR A 259 0.36 6.90 25.48
CA THR A 259 0.60 5.65 24.76
C THR A 259 2.00 5.15 25.07
N VAL A 260 2.10 3.94 25.59
CA VAL A 260 3.36 3.23 25.84
C VAL A 260 3.48 2.13 24.81
N ALA A 261 4.59 2.09 24.08
CA ALA A 261 4.92 0.99 23.18
C ALA A 261 5.98 0.10 23.82
N LYS A 262 5.86 -1.23 23.69
CA LYS A 262 6.95 -2.14 24.08
C LYS A 262 8.13 -1.94 23.12
N PRO A 263 9.31 -1.49 23.61
CA PRO A 263 10.44 -1.23 22.75
C PRO A 263 10.98 -2.54 22.16
N LEU A 264 11.57 -2.46 20.96
CA LEU A 264 12.38 -3.53 20.42
C LEU A 264 13.70 -3.62 21.16
N ASP A 265 14.10 -4.84 21.49
CA ASP A 265 15.45 -5.14 21.92
C ASP A 265 16.33 -5.28 20.67
N LEU A 266 17.07 -4.22 20.35
CA LEU A 266 17.83 -4.15 19.12
C LEU A 266 19.25 -4.71 19.33
N PRO A 267 19.65 -5.76 18.59
CA PRO A 267 21.02 -6.28 18.69
C PRO A 267 22.03 -5.24 18.19
N PRO A 268 23.34 -5.35 18.48
CA PRO A 268 24.35 -4.47 17.92
C PRO A 268 24.37 -4.48 16.37
N HIS A 269 24.90 -3.42 15.78
CA HIS A 269 25.10 -3.35 14.33
C HIS A 269 26.21 -4.33 13.87
N PRO A 270 26.14 -4.86 12.64
CA PRO A 270 25.03 -4.72 11.67
C PRO A 270 23.83 -5.60 12.02
N ARG A 271 22.63 -5.16 11.64
CA ARG A 271 21.36 -5.86 11.90
C ARG A 271 20.32 -5.71 10.80
N LEU A 272 20.54 -4.90 9.77
CA LEU A 272 19.56 -4.67 8.71
C LEU A 272 19.58 -5.78 7.66
N LEU A 273 20.64 -5.83 6.83
CA LEU A 273 20.74 -6.81 5.74
C LEU A 273 21.29 -8.15 6.21
N ALA A 274 22.25 -8.12 7.14
CA ALA A 274 22.85 -9.30 7.73
C ALA A 274 23.34 -8.97 9.14
N ASN A 275 23.06 -9.85 10.10
CA ASN A 275 23.64 -9.79 11.44
C ASN A 275 24.97 -10.59 11.52
N PRO A 276 25.71 -10.58 12.65
CA PRO A 276 26.96 -11.32 12.77
C PRO A 276 26.86 -12.82 12.48
N GLU A 277 25.75 -13.46 12.87
CA GLU A 277 25.46 -14.87 12.57
C GLU A 277 25.34 -15.10 11.05
N ARG A 278 24.56 -14.25 10.37
CA ARG A 278 24.38 -14.29 8.92
C ARG A 278 25.68 -14.04 8.18
N LEU A 279 26.53 -13.12 8.64
CA LEU A 279 27.86 -12.88 8.05
C LEU A 279 28.76 -14.12 8.16
N ALA A 280 28.74 -14.81 9.30
CA ALA A 280 29.46 -16.08 9.47
C ALA A 280 28.91 -17.16 8.52
N ALA A 281 27.59 -17.26 8.40
CA ALA A 281 26.94 -18.20 7.48
C ALA A 281 27.28 -17.92 6.01
N ILE A 282 27.37 -16.66 5.60
CA ILE A 282 27.82 -16.26 4.26
C ILE A 282 29.25 -16.75 3.99
N LYS A 283 30.18 -16.55 4.92
CA LYS A 283 31.57 -17.03 4.78
C LYS A 283 31.65 -18.54 4.63
N ALA A 284 30.96 -19.27 5.50
CA ALA A 284 30.92 -20.73 5.45
C ALA A 284 30.31 -21.24 4.13
N LYS A 285 29.21 -20.61 3.68
CA LYS A 285 28.53 -20.96 2.42
C LYS A 285 29.43 -20.69 1.21
N ALA A 286 30.11 -19.55 1.17
CA ALA A 286 31.06 -19.22 0.10
C ALA A 286 32.26 -20.17 0.05
N ALA A 287 32.70 -20.70 1.20
CA ALA A 287 33.75 -21.72 1.25
C ALA A 287 33.28 -23.10 0.73
N ALA A 288 32.00 -23.42 0.89
CA ALA A 288 31.45 -24.75 0.58
C ALA A 288 30.78 -24.85 -0.81
N ALA A 289 30.30 -23.74 -1.38
CA ALA A 289 29.50 -23.76 -2.61
C ALA A 289 30.08 -22.84 -3.70
N PRO A 290 30.43 -23.36 -4.90
CA PRO A 290 31.01 -22.56 -5.99
C PRO A 290 30.16 -21.37 -6.43
N TRP A 291 28.83 -21.54 -6.49
CA TRP A 291 27.91 -20.45 -6.85
C TRP A 291 27.96 -19.31 -5.82
N ALA A 292 28.11 -19.63 -4.53
CA ALA A 292 28.17 -18.65 -3.46
C ALA A 292 29.51 -17.92 -3.45
N ALA A 293 30.61 -18.63 -3.74
CA ALA A 293 31.92 -18.02 -3.96
C ALA A 293 31.89 -17.03 -5.15
N ALA A 294 31.26 -17.41 -6.26
CA ALA A 294 31.08 -16.54 -7.42
C ALA A 294 30.21 -15.30 -7.10
N ALA A 295 29.09 -15.48 -6.40
CA ALA A 295 28.24 -14.38 -5.95
C ALA A 295 28.99 -13.38 -5.07
N LEU A 296 29.71 -13.87 -4.05
CA LEU A 296 30.52 -13.03 -3.18
C LEU A 296 31.68 -12.36 -3.94
N GLY A 297 32.32 -13.09 -4.86
CA GLY A 297 33.35 -12.56 -5.74
C GLY A 297 32.85 -11.39 -6.59
N ALA A 298 31.66 -11.48 -7.18
CA ALA A 298 31.06 -10.41 -7.97
C ALA A 298 30.78 -9.15 -7.13
N ILE A 299 30.28 -9.32 -5.90
CA ILE A 299 30.07 -8.19 -4.96
C ILE A 299 31.42 -7.55 -4.60
N ARG A 300 32.44 -8.37 -4.31
CA ARG A 300 33.80 -7.88 -4.02
C ARG A 300 34.38 -7.10 -5.21
N THR A 301 34.29 -7.64 -6.42
CA THR A 301 34.73 -6.94 -7.64
C THR A 301 34.01 -5.60 -7.80
N ASN A 302 32.71 -5.53 -7.50
CA ASN A 302 32.00 -4.26 -7.53
C ASN A 302 32.54 -3.28 -6.48
N ALA A 303 32.74 -3.73 -5.23
CA ALA A 303 33.32 -2.93 -4.17
C ALA A 303 34.75 -2.45 -4.50
N ASP A 304 35.59 -3.29 -5.12
CA ASP A 304 36.93 -2.95 -5.57
C ASP A 304 36.92 -1.81 -6.60
N ARG A 305 35.97 -1.83 -7.55
CA ARG A 305 35.79 -0.73 -8.51
C ARG A 305 35.42 0.59 -7.83
N TRP A 306 34.71 0.54 -6.69
CA TRP A 306 34.36 1.74 -5.95
C TRP A 306 35.54 2.34 -5.19
N LEU A 307 36.52 1.54 -4.76
CA LEU A 307 37.70 2.04 -4.05
C LEU A 307 38.47 3.08 -4.86
N THR A 308 38.57 2.91 -6.18
CA THR A 308 39.30 3.80 -7.08
C THR A 308 38.43 4.89 -7.72
N ARG A 309 37.11 4.81 -7.54
CA ARG A 309 36.17 5.77 -8.12
C ARG A 309 36.04 7.00 -7.23
N GLU A 310 36.07 8.17 -7.86
CA GLU A 310 35.73 9.44 -7.21
C GLU A 310 34.24 9.49 -6.86
N VAL A 311 33.93 9.92 -5.64
CA VAL A 311 32.54 10.08 -5.18
C VAL A 311 32.02 11.44 -5.65
N VAL A 312 31.40 11.45 -6.83
CA VAL A 312 30.71 12.62 -7.38
C VAL A 312 29.21 12.36 -7.35
N LEU A 313 28.49 13.15 -6.56
CA LEU A 313 27.02 13.08 -6.53
C LEU A 313 26.43 13.75 -7.78
N PRO A 314 25.30 13.24 -8.31
CA PRO A 314 24.56 13.94 -9.34
C PRO A 314 24.19 15.37 -8.91
N PRO A 315 24.14 16.34 -9.84
CA PRO A 315 23.90 17.75 -9.49
C PRO A 315 22.50 18.01 -8.93
N ARG A 316 21.52 17.18 -9.32
CA ARG A 316 20.09 17.22 -8.95
C ARG A 316 19.54 15.78 -8.88
N GLY A 317 18.30 15.63 -8.42
CA GLY A 317 17.61 14.34 -8.42
C GLY A 317 17.30 13.78 -9.81
N GLY A 318 16.92 12.51 -9.85
CA GLY A 318 16.56 11.78 -11.07
C GLY A 318 15.14 12.05 -11.58
N GLN A 319 14.69 11.29 -12.57
CA GLN A 319 13.36 11.46 -13.15
C GLN A 319 12.72 10.13 -13.59
N TRP A 320 11.41 10.17 -13.83
CA TRP A 320 10.54 9.00 -13.93
C TRP A 320 10.94 8.08 -15.09
N TRP A 321 11.23 6.82 -14.77
CA TRP A 321 11.81 5.89 -15.75
C TRP A 321 10.91 5.67 -16.98
N HIS A 322 9.59 5.78 -16.83
CA HIS A 322 8.63 5.61 -17.92
C HIS A 322 8.73 6.69 -19.01
N TYR A 323 9.41 7.81 -18.75
CA TYR A 323 9.74 8.78 -19.79
C TYR A 323 10.87 8.28 -20.71
N TYR A 324 11.64 7.26 -20.31
CA TYR A 324 12.79 6.74 -21.04
C TYR A 324 12.40 5.74 -22.15
N ALA A 325 11.34 6.09 -22.88
CA ALA A 325 10.83 5.38 -24.03
C ALA A 325 10.57 6.38 -25.16
N CYS A 326 10.80 5.92 -26.39
CA CYS A 326 10.51 6.68 -27.60
C CYS A 326 9.00 6.92 -27.72
N LYS A 327 8.61 8.16 -28.01
CA LYS A 327 7.19 8.56 -28.14
C LYS A 327 6.53 8.02 -29.40
N ASP A 328 7.32 7.70 -30.41
CA ASP A 328 6.82 7.30 -31.73
C ASP A 328 6.56 5.78 -31.78
N ASP A 329 7.49 4.96 -31.27
CA ASP A 329 7.47 3.50 -31.41
C ASP A 329 7.49 2.73 -30.07
N GLY A 330 7.64 3.44 -28.94
CA GLY A 330 7.74 2.84 -27.60
C GLY A 330 9.06 2.11 -27.31
N GLY A 331 10.04 2.18 -28.22
CA GLY A 331 11.36 1.60 -28.03
C GLY A 331 12.10 2.21 -26.83
N ARG A 332 12.81 1.38 -26.08
CA ARG A 332 13.62 1.83 -24.93
C ARG A 332 14.75 2.74 -25.41
N LEU A 333 14.97 3.85 -24.70
CA LEU A 333 16.10 4.72 -25.00
C LEU A 333 17.41 4.11 -24.48
N GLN A 334 18.51 4.41 -25.16
CA GLN A 334 19.88 4.05 -24.79
C GLN A 334 20.68 5.32 -24.56
N THR A 335 21.37 5.41 -23.42
CA THR A 335 22.20 6.58 -23.09
C THR A 335 23.46 6.56 -23.95
N VAL A 336 23.67 7.57 -24.79
CA VAL A 336 24.89 7.75 -25.60
C VAL A 336 25.83 8.70 -24.88
N SER A 337 25.30 9.79 -24.33
CA SER A 337 26.01 10.76 -23.50
C SER A 337 25.09 11.26 -22.39
N PRO A 338 25.56 12.10 -21.44
CA PRO A 338 24.69 12.71 -20.44
C PRO A 338 23.50 13.51 -21.01
N THR A 339 23.58 13.95 -22.27
CA THR A 339 22.56 14.78 -22.94
C THR A 339 22.03 14.16 -24.23
N GLU A 340 22.38 12.91 -24.53
CA GLU A 340 21.98 12.24 -25.78
C GLU A 340 21.47 10.83 -25.51
N HIS A 341 20.19 10.58 -25.83
CA HIS A 341 19.51 9.31 -25.59
C HIS A 341 18.83 8.81 -26.86
N LYS A 342 19.33 7.70 -27.40
CA LYS A 342 18.92 7.18 -28.71
C LYS A 342 17.90 6.06 -28.57
N CYS A 343 16.82 6.11 -29.33
CA CYS A 343 15.87 4.99 -29.42
C CYS A 343 16.55 3.76 -30.03
N SER A 344 16.41 2.60 -29.39
CA SER A 344 16.97 1.34 -29.88
C SER A 344 16.27 0.77 -31.13
N VAL A 345 15.14 1.35 -31.54
CA VAL A 345 14.31 0.88 -32.66
C VAL A 345 14.48 1.82 -33.86
N CYS A 346 13.95 3.04 -33.82
CA CYS A 346 14.04 3.99 -34.93
C CYS A 346 15.32 4.84 -34.95
N GLY A 347 16.15 4.80 -33.91
CA GLY A 347 17.36 5.61 -33.82
C GLY A 347 17.16 7.10 -33.54
N LYS A 348 15.91 7.56 -33.31
CA LYS A 348 15.60 8.94 -32.91
C LYS A 348 16.32 9.32 -31.61
N VAL A 349 16.85 10.53 -31.57
CA VAL A 349 17.60 11.07 -30.44
C VAL A 349 16.72 11.98 -29.59
N TYR A 350 16.81 11.81 -28.28
CA TYR A 350 16.14 12.61 -27.26
C TYR A 350 17.21 13.28 -26.37
N SER A 351 16.93 14.50 -25.90
CA SER A 351 17.80 15.28 -25.03
C SER A 351 16.96 16.23 -24.16
N GLY A 352 17.57 16.79 -23.11
CA GLY A 352 16.92 17.73 -22.20
C GLY A 352 15.96 17.06 -21.22
N TRP A 353 15.23 17.88 -20.47
CA TRP A 353 14.21 17.39 -19.55
C TRP A 353 13.06 16.71 -20.33
N PRO A 354 12.58 15.52 -19.90
CA PRO A 354 12.99 14.78 -18.70
C PRO A 354 14.11 13.74 -18.92
N TYR A 355 14.56 13.51 -20.16
CA TYR A 355 15.43 12.40 -20.55
C TYR A 355 16.81 12.41 -19.88
N ASP A 356 17.45 13.58 -19.82
CA ASP A 356 18.76 13.79 -19.19
C ASP A 356 18.73 13.50 -17.68
N ASP A 357 17.56 13.62 -17.07
CA ASP A 357 17.37 13.46 -15.63
C ASP A 357 17.06 12.00 -15.27
N VAL A 358 16.42 11.24 -16.17
CA VAL A 358 16.15 9.80 -15.93
C VAL A 358 17.44 9.01 -15.72
N VAL A 359 18.53 9.37 -16.40
CA VAL A 359 19.81 8.66 -16.25
C VAL A 359 20.51 8.98 -14.93
N LEU A 360 20.17 10.08 -14.25
CA LEU A 360 20.73 10.44 -12.94
C LEU A 360 20.26 9.48 -11.84
N ASP A 361 19.03 8.95 -11.95
CA ASP A 361 18.51 7.94 -11.02
C ASP A 361 19.41 6.69 -10.96
N ARG A 362 19.94 6.26 -12.12
CA ARG A 362 20.89 5.14 -12.19
C ARG A 362 22.22 5.47 -11.49
N GLN A 363 22.65 6.73 -11.51
CA GLN A 363 23.86 7.17 -10.82
C GLN A 363 23.66 7.19 -9.31
N HIS A 364 22.53 7.72 -8.84
CA HIS A 364 22.14 7.69 -7.43
C HIS A 364 22.05 6.25 -6.89
N SER A 365 21.34 5.39 -7.62
CA SER A 365 21.24 3.96 -7.33
C SER A 365 22.62 3.28 -7.32
N GLY A 366 23.51 3.64 -8.25
CA GLY A 366 24.88 3.13 -8.28
C GLY A 366 25.67 3.46 -7.01
N LEU A 367 25.62 4.72 -6.56
CA LEU A 367 26.29 5.17 -5.32
C LEU A 367 25.73 4.45 -4.09
N ALA A 368 24.40 4.32 -3.97
CA ALA A 368 23.78 3.65 -2.83
C ALA A 368 24.13 2.15 -2.78
N ASN A 369 24.12 1.47 -3.92
CA ASN A 369 24.59 0.08 -4.01
C ASN A 369 26.10 -0.03 -3.74
N GLY A 370 26.91 0.94 -4.17
CA GLY A 370 28.34 1.00 -3.85
C GLY A 370 28.61 1.11 -2.35
N LEU A 371 27.87 1.97 -1.66
CA LEU A 371 27.89 2.09 -0.20
C LEU A 371 27.54 0.74 0.46
N ARG A 372 26.44 0.08 0.04
CA ARG A 372 26.05 -1.25 0.54
C ARG A 372 27.12 -2.31 0.30
N ASP A 373 27.64 -2.43 -0.92
CA ASP A 373 28.57 -3.48 -1.29
C ASP A 373 29.93 -3.28 -0.59
N CYS A 374 30.45 -2.04 -0.52
CA CYS A 374 31.63 -1.73 0.27
C CYS A 374 31.40 -2.05 1.77
N GLY A 375 30.25 -1.67 2.32
CA GLY A 375 29.89 -1.99 3.71
C GLY A 375 29.86 -3.50 3.97
N LEU A 376 29.20 -4.27 3.13
CA LEU A 376 29.12 -5.73 3.26
C LEU A 376 30.51 -6.38 3.18
N ILE A 377 31.34 -5.95 2.22
CA ILE A 377 32.70 -6.49 2.09
C ILE A 377 33.58 -6.09 3.27
N TYR A 378 33.44 -4.88 3.81
CA TYR A 378 34.09 -4.51 5.08
C TYR A 378 33.67 -5.45 6.22
N ALA A 379 32.37 -5.66 6.42
CA ALA A 379 31.86 -6.52 7.50
C ALA A 379 32.33 -7.98 7.36
N LEU A 380 32.56 -8.46 6.14
CA LEU A 380 33.09 -9.81 5.88
C LEU A 380 34.62 -9.89 6.00
N SER A 381 35.36 -8.88 5.53
CA SER A 381 36.83 -8.95 5.40
C SER A 381 37.61 -8.28 6.53
N GLY A 382 37.01 -7.28 7.19
CA GLY A 382 37.71 -6.38 8.12
C GLY A 382 38.59 -5.32 7.44
N ASP A 383 38.65 -5.26 6.11
CA ASP A 383 39.50 -4.29 5.40
C ASP A 383 38.91 -2.86 5.45
N ALA A 384 39.56 -2.00 6.23
CA ALA A 384 39.12 -0.63 6.52
C ALA A 384 39.00 0.26 5.27
N ARG A 385 39.62 -0.09 4.13
CA ARG A 385 39.50 0.68 2.89
C ARG A 385 38.05 0.74 2.39
N TYR A 386 37.31 -0.37 2.51
CA TYR A 386 35.91 -0.40 2.10
C TYR A 386 35.02 0.41 3.05
N ALA A 387 35.28 0.37 4.37
CA ALA A 387 34.58 1.22 5.33
C ALA A 387 34.82 2.71 5.05
N ALA A 388 36.06 3.10 4.74
CA ALA A 388 36.40 4.47 4.40
C ALA A 388 35.66 4.96 3.14
N LYS A 389 35.60 4.14 2.08
CA LYS A 389 34.86 4.48 0.86
C LYS A 389 33.34 4.54 1.10
N ALA A 390 32.78 3.60 1.86
CA ALA A 390 31.36 3.63 2.22
C ALA A 390 31.02 4.87 3.06
N ARG A 391 31.88 5.25 4.02
CA ARG A 391 31.77 6.49 4.79
C ARG A 391 31.82 7.73 3.90
N GLU A 392 32.72 7.77 2.91
CA GLU A 392 32.83 8.88 1.95
C GLU A 392 31.50 9.09 1.19
N ILE A 393 30.91 8.02 0.66
CA ILE A 393 29.61 8.08 -0.04
C ILE A 393 28.50 8.52 0.92
N LEU A 394 28.44 7.93 2.12
CA LEU A 394 27.43 8.24 3.12
C LEU A 394 27.43 9.73 3.48
N LEU A 395 28.62 10.27 3.81
CA LEU A 395 28.76 11.66 4.25
C LEU A 395 28.58 12.65 3.11
N ALA A 396 28.95 12.30 1.88
CA ALA A 396 28.64 13.13 0.71
C ALA A 396 27.12 13.37 0.60
N TYR A 397 26.30 12.33 0.79
CA TYR A 397 24.84 12.49 0.82
C TYR A 397 24.35 13.20 2.08
N ALA A 398 24.90 12.89 3.26
CA ALA A 398 24.57 13.60 4.50
C ALA A 398 24.73 15.12 4.35
N ASP A 399 25.77 15.57 3.65
CA ASP A 399 26.01 16.99 3.43
C ASP A 399 25.13 17.57 2.32
N ARG A 400 24.73 16.78 1.31
CA ARG A 400 24.03 17.28 0.11
C ARG A 400 22.52 17.14 0.14
N TYR A 401 21.97 16.12 0.79
CA TYR A 401 20.60 15.66 0.63
C TYR A 401 19.54 16.76 0.77
N THR A 402 19.60 17.54 1.84
CA THR A 402 18.63 18.61 2.13
C THR A 402 18.67 19.78 1.14
N ARG A 403 19.73 19.86 0.31
CA ARG A 403 19.90 20.85 -0.75
C ARG A 403 19.37 20.39 -2.11
N TYR A 404 19.04 19.11 -2.29
CA TYR A 404 18.33 18.68 -3.49
C TYR A 404 16.90 19.20 -3.47
N GLU A 405 16.42 19.72 -4.58
CA GLU A 405 15.05 20.22 -4.69
C GLU A 405 14.04 19.08 -4.61
N LEU A 406 12.98 19.31 -3.82
CA LEU A 406 11.83 18.41 -3.81
C LEU A 406 11.11 18.53 -5.15
N HIS A 407 10.87 17.42 -5.83
CA HIS A 407 10.19 17.39 -7.13
C HIS A 407 9.41 16.11 -7.35
N ASN A 408 8.33 16.21 -8.11
CA ASN A 408 7.53 15.07 -8.56
C ASN A 408 7.83 14.71 -10.04
N ILE A 409 7.09 13.76 -10.62
CA ILE A 409 7.26 13.36 -12.04
C ILE A 409 6.94 14.46 -13.06
N GLN A 410 6.33 15.57 -12.63
CA GLN A 410 6.08 16.78 -13.43
C GLN A 410 7.05 17.92 -13.07
N GLY A 411 8.09 17.65 -12.30
CA GLY A 411 9.07 18.64 -11.86
C GLY A 411 8.55 19.63 -10.80
N LYS A 412 7.43 19.33 -10.14
CA LYS A 412 6.82 20.23 -9.14
C LYS A 412 7.16 19.80 -7.72
N ALA A 413 7.47 20.75 -6.85
CA ALA A 413 7.60 20.51 -5.41
C ALA A 413 6.22 20.25 -4.80
N ALA A 414 5.89 18.98 -4.59
CA ALA A 414 4.59 18.56 -4.05
C ALA A 414 4.74 17.29 -3.20
N VAL A 415 3.79 17.09 -2.27
CA VAL A 415 3.67 15.83 -1.51
C VAL A 415 3.57 14.65 -2.48
N GLY A 416 4.32 13.59 -2.21
CA GLY A 416 4.47 12.44 -3.09
C GLY A 416 5.67 12.51 -4.05
N GLY A 417 6.29 13.69 -4.18
CA GLY A 417 7.62 13.85 -4.79
C GLY A 417 8.77 13.41 -3.88
N GLY A 418 9.97 13.32 -4.44
CA GLY A 418 11.21 13.01 -3.71
C GLY A 418 12.28 14.08 -3.96
N ARG A 419 13.48 13.86 -3.40
CA ARG A 419 14.64 14.74 -3.58
C ARG A 419 15.70 14.08 -4.45
N VAL A 420 15.98 12.81 -4.19
CA VAL A 420 16.88 11.99 -5.01
C VAL A 420 16.13 11.37 -6.18
N GLY A 421 14.92 10.88 -5.93
CA GLY A 421 14.01 10.40 -6.98
C GLY A 421 12.80 11.33 -7.17
N PRO A 422 12.06 11.19 -8.27
CA PRO A 422 10.90 12.03 -8.56
C PRO A 422 9.63 11.59 -7.82
N GLN A 423 9.66 10.51 -7.04
CA GLN A 423 8.53 10.05 -6.24
C GLN A 423 9.03 9.48 -4.92
N THR A 424 8.16 9.43 -3.90
CA THR A 424 8.47 8.74 -2.64
C THR A 424 8.77 7.25 -2.84
N LEU A 425 8.33 6.66 -3.96
CA LEU A 425 8.73 5.32 -4.38
C LEU A 425 10.24 5.25 -4.62
N ASP A 426 10.72 6.05 -5.57
CA ASP A 426 12.12 6.07 -5.99
C ASP A 426 13.02 6.47 -4.80
N GLU A 427 12.59 7.46 -4.02
CA GLU A 427 13.24 7.88 -2.78
C GLU A 427 13.45 6.70 -1.82
N SER A 428 12.43 5.85 -1.66
CA SER A 428 12.48 4.68 -0.78
C SER A 428 13.42 3.59 -1.32
N THR A 429 13.36 3.32 -2.63
CA THR A 429 14.22 2.31 -3.27
C THR A 429 15.71 2.66 -3.17
N TRP A 430 16.04 3.95 -3.17
CA TRP A 430 17.39 4.46 -2.95
C TRP A 430 17.81 4.43 -1.48
N LEU A 431 16.90 4.81 -0.56
CA LEU A 431 17.21 4.89 0.86
C LEU A 431 17.49 3.52 1.50
N ILE A 432 16.85 2.45 1.02
CA ILE A 432 17.05 1.08 1.52
C ILE A 432 18.53 0.64 1.46
N PRO A 433 19.22 0.63 0.30
CA PRO A 433 20.64 0.28 0.25
C PRO A 433 21.54 1.29 0.97
N MET A 434 21.17 2.58 1.04
CA MET A 434 21.89 3.57 1.86
C MET A 434 21.89 3.17 3.35
N SER A 435 20.72 2.80 3.90
CA SER A 435 20.58 2.36 5.29
C SER A 435 21.33 1.04 5.54
N GLN A 436 21.20 0.06 4.63
CA GLN A 436 21.89 -1.23 4.76
C GLN A 436 23.41 -1.09 4.76
N GLY A 437 23.97 -0.25 3.90
CA GLY A 437 25.42 -0.05 3.89
C GLY A 437 25.92 0.78 5.06
N ALA A 438 25.14 1.77 5.53
CA ALA A 438 25.48 2.53 6.73
C ALA A 438 25.51 1.63 7.98
N ASP A 439 24.55 0.70 8.08
CA ASP A 439 24.48 -0.31 9.14
C ASP A 439 25.77 -1.17 9.25
N PHE A 440 26.34 -1.60 8.11
CA PHE A 440 27.59 -2.37 8.10
C PHE A 440 28.82 -1.62 8.61
N ILE A 441 28.84 -0.30 8.47
CA ILE A 441 29.96 0.53 8.90
C ILE A 441 29.64 1.32 10.18
N TRP A 442 28.44 1.17 10.74
CA TRP A 442 27.93 2.06 11.78
C TRP A 442 28.86 2.13 12.98
N GLU A 443 29.37 0.99 13.44
CA GLU A 443 30.31 0.93 14.57
C GLU A 443 31.68 1.53 14.30
N SER A 444 32.08 1.64 13.03
CA SER A 444 33.33 2.30 12.61
C SER A 444 33.21 3.82 12.52
N LEU A 445 31.99 4.37 12.49
CA LEU A 445 31.75 5.80 12.37
C LEU A 445 31.93 6.50 13.72
N SER A 446 32.52 7.70 13.68
CA SER A 446 32.56 8.61 14.82
C SER A 446 31.15 9.05 15.21
N ALA A 447 30.98 9.50 16.46
CA ALA A 447 29.69 10.05 16.91
C ALA A 447 29.24 11.25 16.07
N GLU A 448 30.19 12.07 15.62
CA GLU A 448 29.92 13.20 14.71
C GLU A 448 29.42 12.73 13.35
N ASP A 449 30.07 11.72 12.75
CA ASP A 449 29.64 11.18 11.45
C ASP A 449 28.25 10.52 11.54
N ARG A 450 27.97 9.80 12.64
CA ARG A 450 26.63 9.23 12.89
C ARG A 450 25.59 10.34 13.00
N ALA A 451 25.88 11.40 13.76
CA ALA A 451 24.98 12.55 13.89
C ALA A 451 24.77 13.28 12.54
N ARG A 452 25.83 13.44 11.73
CA ARG A 452 25.74 14.01 10.38
C ARG A 452 24.84 13.15 9.48
N ALA A 453 25.03 11.83 9.46
CA ALA A 453 24.20 10.93 8.68
C ALA A 453 22.73 10.93 9.15
N GLU A 454 22.50 10.91 10.46
CA GLU A 454 21.16 10.96 11.06
C GLU A 454 20.42 12.25 10.67
N HIS A 455 21.01 13.41 10.93
CA HIS A 455 20.35 14.72 10.77
C HIS A 455 20.42 15.28 9.35
N GLY A 456 21.45 14.93 8.58
CA GLY A 456 21.65 15.41 7.21
C GLY A 456 20.98 14.55 6.15
N LEU A 457 20.77 13.26 6.43
CA LEU A 457 20.26 12.29 5.44
C LEU A 457 19.04 11.50 5.94
N PHE A 458 19.20 10.65 6.96
CA PHE A 458 18.20 9.62 7.26
C PHE A 458 16.88 10.19 7.80
N ARG A 459 16.92 11.14 8.75
CA ARG A 459 15.70 11.78 9.27
C ARG A 459 15.02 12.66 8.21
N PRO A 460 15.74 13.54 7.47
CA PRO A 460 15.11 14.30 6.38
C PRO A 460 14.47 13.42 5.30
N ALA A 461 15.12 12.32 4.90
CA ALA A 461 14.60 11.44 3.86
C ALA A 461 13.35 10.67 4.31
N THR A 462 13.34 10.17 5.55
CA THR A 462 12.15 9.53 6.11
C THR A 462 10.99 10.51 6.27
N GLU A 463 11.24 11.77 6.63
CA GLU A 463 10.20 12.80 6.68
C GLU A 463 9.55 13.03 5.31
N VAL A 464 10.36 13.17 4.24
CA VAL A 464 9.84 13.29 2.86
C VAL A 464 8.95 12.10 2.50
N ILE A 465 9.38 10.89 2.86
CA ILE A 465 8.65 9.65 2.56
C ILE A 465 7.32 9.57 3.33
N ARG A 466 7.30 9.93 4.62
CA ARG A 466 6.13 9.79 5.53
C ARG A 466 5.02 10.80 5.24
N GLN A 467 5.34 11.96 4.66
CA GLN A 467 4.34 13.00 4.34
C GLN A 467 3.30 12.53 3.31
N HIS A 468 3.72 11.71 2.35
CA HIS A 468 2.80 11.05 1.45
C HIS A 468 2.29 9.79 2.15
N ARG A 469 0.98 9.59 2.27
CA ARG A 469 0.40 8.34 2.81
C ARG A 469 -0.48 7.71 1.75
N MET A 470 -0.24 6.43 1.48
CA MET A 470 -1.08 5.63 0.59
C MET A 470 -1.71 4.53 1.44
N SER A 471 -2.88 4.06 1.00
CA SER A 471 -3.53 2.90 1.61
C SER A 471 -2.77 1.61 1.25
N ILE A 472 -3.50 0.53 0.99
CA ILE A 472 -2.92 -0.72 0.51
C ILE A 472 -2.37 -0.52 -0.90
N HIS A 473 -1.06 -0.59 -1.08
CA HIS A 473 -0.40 -0.28 -2.36
C HIS A 473 1.06 -0.74 -2.39
N ASN A 474 1.56 -1.23 -3.52
CA ASN A 474 2.95 -1.67 -3.66
C ASN A 474 3.97 -0.58 -3.27
N ILE A 475 3.75 0.67 -3.68
CA ILE A 475 4.55 1.84 -3.28
C ILE A 475 4.59 2.02 -1.74
N GLN A 476 3.48 1.79 -1.03
CA GLN A 476 3.48 1.90 0.42
C GLN A 476 4.36 0.83 1.06
N CYS A 477 4.46 -0.37 0.47
CA CYS A 477 5.40 -1.40 0.94
C CYS A 477 6.87 -0.95 0.83
N TRP A 478 7.25 -0.25 -0.24
CA TRP A 478 8.60 0.31 -0.38
C TRP A 478 8.90 1.36 0.68
N LYS A 479 7.92 2.25 0.91
CA LYS A 479 8.01 3.31 1.92
C LYS A 479 8.13 2.76 3.33
N ASN A 480 7.29 1.77 3.67
CA ASN A 480 7.36 1.06 4.95
C ASN A 480 8.74 0.44 5.14
N SER A 481 9.32 -0.17 4.11
CA SER A 481 10.67 -0.73 4.22
C SER A 481 11.74 0.32 4.43
N ALA A 482 11.75 1.40 3.66
CA ALA A 482 12.72 2.48 3.85
C ALA A 482 12.63 3.12 5.25
N VAL A 483 11.41 3.46 5.69
CA VAL A 483 11.15 4.06 7.00
C VAL A 483 11.51 3.09 8.13
N GLY A 484 11.09 1.84 8.02
CA GLY A 484 11.37 0.81 9.03
C GLY A 484 12.86 0.50 9.14
N LEU A 485 13.60 0.42 8.03
CA LEU A 485 15.06 0.22 8.05
C LEU A 485 15.78 1.38 8.71
N VAL A 486 15.38 2.62 8.44
CA VAL A 486 15.95 3.80 9.13
C VAL A 486 15.60 3.78 10.62
N GLY A 487 14.37 3.40 10.99
CA GLY A 487 13.98 3.20 12.37
C GLY A 487 14.88 2.20 13.09
N LEU A 488 15.10 1.03 12.50
CA LEU A 488 15.98 -0.01 13.02
C LEU A 488 17.46 0.42 13.03
N LEU A 489 17.92 1.23 12.07
CA LEU A 489 19.28 1.80 12.07
C LEU A 489 19.48 2.75 13.26
N LEU A 490 18.57 3.70 13.44
CA LEU A 490 18.70 4.76 14.44
C LEU A 490 18.23 4.36 15.85
N GLY A 491 17.57 3.19 15.97
CA GLY A 491 16.87 2.80 17.19
C GLY A 491 15.60 3.63 17.45
N ASP A 492 15.01 4.18 16.39
CA ASP A 492 13.81 5.00 16.43
C ASP A 492 12.55 4.13 16.30
N GLN A 493 11.97 3.78 17.45
CA GLN A 493 10.83 2.89 17.56
C GLN A 493 9.56 3.46 16.92
N GLU A 494 9.42 4.79 16.83
CA GLU A 494 8.29 5.42 16.15
C GLU A 494 8.30 5.09 14.67
N LEU A 495 9.45 5.22 14.02
CA LEU A 495 9.58 4.90 12.60
C LEU A 495 9.32 3.41 12.34
N VAL A 496 9.73 2.52 13.24
CA VAL A 496 9.43 1.09 13.10
C VAL A 496 7.94 0.80 13.30
N ALA A 497 7.29 1.40 14.30
CA ALA A 497 5.86 1.25 14.52
C ALA A 497 5.04 1.79 13.32
N ASP A 498 5.41 2.96 12.79
CA ASP A 498 4.78 3.55 11.60
C ASP A 498 4.89 2.61 10.39
N ALA A 499 6.06 2.01 10.18
CA ALA A 499 6.30 1.06 9.09
C ALA A 499 5.59 -0.30 9.26
N VAL A 500 5.34 -0.75 10.49
CA VAL A 500 4.88 -2.12 10.76
C VAL A 500 3.40 -2.17 11.17
N THR A 501 2.98 -1.39 12.16
CA THR A 501 1.70 -1.55 12.87
C THR A 501 0.66 -0.48 12.55
N SER A 502 1.04 0.61 11.89
CA SER A 502 0.10 1.68 11.48
C SER A 502 -0.99 1.17 10.54
N ASP A 503 -2.00 2.01 10.28
CA ASP A 503 -3.11 1.73 9.35
C ASP A 503 -2.68 1.52 7.89
N HIS A 504 -1.41 1.83 7.56
CA HIS A 504 -0.78 1.62 6.26
C HIS A 504 0.51 0.79 6.35
N GLY A 505 0.87 0.31 7.55
CA GLY A 505 2.08 -0.47 7.84
C GLY A 505 2.05 -1.88 7.27
N PHE A 506 3.18 -2.60 7.36
CA PHE A 506 3.38 -3.95 6.84
C PHE A 506 2.22 -4.89 7.17
N GLN A 507 1.75 -4.88 8.42
CA GLN A 507 0.67 -5.77 8.87
C GLN A 507 -0.64 -5.52 8.11
N GLN A 508 -0.96 -4.26 7.81
CA GLN A 508 -2.14 -3.92 7.02
C GLN A 508 -1.97 -4.28 5.55
N GLN A 509 -0.76 -4.08 5.00
CA GLN A 509 -0.43 -4.49 3.63
C GLN A 509 -0.61 -6.01 3.45
N VAL A 510 -0.15 -6.82 4.41
CA VAL A 510 -0.36 -8.28 4.39
C VAL A 510 -1.84 -8.63 4.56
N ALA A 511 -2.51 -8.08 5.57
CA ALA A 511 -3.90 -8.43 5.91
C ALA A 511 -4.91 -8.08 4.81
N ARG A 512 -4.64 -7.04 4.01
CA ARG A 512 -5.62 -6.50 3.06
C ARG A 512 -5.15 -6.51 1.61
N GLY A 513 -3.84 -6.52 1.37
CA GLY A 513 -3.25 -6.50 0.02
C GLY A 513 -2.95 -7.87 -0.57
N ILE A 514 -2.92 -8.92 0.25
CA ILE A 514 -2.68 -10.30 -0.20
C ILE A 514 -4.00 -11.05 -0.21
N SER A 515 -4.34 -11.68 -1.34
CA SER A 515 -5.51 -12.55 -1.44
C SER A 515 -5.31 -13.83 -0.62
N ALA A 516 -6.40 -14.51 -0.27
CA ALA A 516 -6.31 -15.81 0.43
C ALA A 516 -5.58 -16.88 -0.41
N ASP A 517 -5.56 -16.72 -1.74
CA ASP A 517 -4.83 -17.59 -2.68
C ASP A 517 -3.39 -17.10 -2.94
N GLY A 518 -2.93 -16.06 -2.24
CA GLY A 518 -1.56 -15.61 -2.29
C GLY A 518 -1.17 -14.72 -3.47
N GLN A 519 -2.13 -14.07 -4.12
CA GLN A 519 -1.84 -13.02 -5.10
C GLN A 519 -1.89 -11.63 -4.44
N TRP A 520 -0.93 -10.76 -4.77
CA TRP A 520 -1.07 -9.32 -4.54
C TRP A 520 -2.30 -8.77 -5.29
N TYR A 521 -3.13 -7.97 -4.61
CA TYR A 521 -4.47 -7.60 -5.06
C TYR A 521 -4.52 -6.89 -6.43
N GLU A 522 -3.44 -6.23 -6.85
CA GLU A 522 -3.34 -5.53 -8.14
C GLU A 522 -3.45 -6.48 -9.35
N GLY A 523 -3.31 -7.80 -9.14
CA GLY A 523 -3.49 -8.82 -10.18
C GLY A 523 -2.39 -8.84 -11.26
N ALA A 524 -1.51 -7.83 -11.29
CA ALA A 524 -0.36 -7.73 -12.18
C ALA A 524 0.86 -8.44 -11.57
N TRP A 525 1.36 -9.49 -12.23
CA TRP A 525 2.45 -10.31 -11.70
C TRP A 525 3.80 -9.58 -11.61
N GLY A 526 4.05 -8.59 -12.47
CA GLY A 526 5.20 -7.71 -12.35
C GLY A 526 5.15 -6.93 -11.03
N TYR A 527 4.02 -6.31 -10.72
CA TYR A 527 3.81 -5.58 -9.47
C TYR A 527 3.71 -6.49 -8.24
N HIS A 528 3.30 -7.74 -8.41
CA HIS A 528 3.37 -8.75 -7.37
C HIS A 528 4.81 -8.92 -6.88
N PHE A 529 5.76 -9.25 -7.77
CA PHE A 529 7.15 -9.43 -7.37
C PHE A 529 7.85 -8.11 -7.03
N TYR A 530 7.37 -7.00 -7.59
CA TYR A 530 7.80 -5.68 -7.14
C TYR A 530 7.44 -5.43 -5.67
N THR A 531 6.25 -5.86 -5.24
CA THR A 531 5.80 -5.79 -3.84
C THR A 531 6.57 -6.74 -2.94
N VAL A 532 6.83 -7.98 -3.38
CA VAL A 532 7.71 -8.92 -2.66
C VAL A 532 9.09 -8.30 -2.43
N SER A 533 9.68 -7.73 -3.48
CA SER A 533 10.99 -7.04 -3.39
C SER A 533 10.94 -5.84 -2.44
N ALA A 534 9.81 -5.13 -2.39
CA ALA A 534 9.59 -4.01 -1.50
C ALA A 534 9.57 -4.46 -0.03
N MET A 535 8.91 -5.58 0.27
CA MET A 535 8.71 -6.08 1.63
C MET A 535 9.94 -6.78 2.22
N LEU A 536 10.71 -7.49 1.39
CA LEU A 536 11.82 -8.33 1.83
C LEU A 536 12.85 -7.61 2.74
N PRO A 537 13.32 -6.38 2.45
CA PRO A 537 14.29 -5.70 3.30
C PRO A 537 13.80 -5.52 4.74
N LEU A 538 12.53 -5.13 4.92
CA LEU A 538 11.95 -4.95 6.25
C LEU A 538 11.73 -6.29 6.94
N VAL A 539 11.27 -7.31 6.21
CA VAL A 539 11.09 -8.67 6.76
C VAL A 539 12.39 -9.21 7.35
N GLU A 540 13.50 -9.07 6.63
CA GLU A 540 14.82 -9.54 7.12
C GLU A 540 15.31 -8.71 8.32
N ALA A 541 15.31 -7.37 8.19
CA ALA A 541 15.82 -6.48 9.24
C ALA A 541 15.00 -6.59 10.53
N ALA A 542 13.67 -6.69 10.42
CA ALA A 542 12.78 -6.88 11.54
C ALA A 542 13.02 -8.25 12.21
N GLY A 543 13.24 -9.31 11.44
CA GLY A 543 13.56 -10.65 11.94
C GLY A 543 14.84 -10.66 12.78
N HIS A 544 15.89 -9.97 12.35
CA HIS A 544 17.11 -9.80 13.14
C HIS A 544 16.87 -9.03 14.45
N CYS A 545 15.83 -8.19 14.51
CA CYS A 545 15.49 -7.34 15.64
C CYS A 545 14.32 -7.88 16.48
N GLY A 546 14.03 -9.19 16.39
CA GLY A 546 13.01 -9.85 17.23
C GLY A 546 11.56 -9.71 16.74
N LEU A 547 11.34 -9.25 15.50
CA LEU A 547 10.02 -9.15 14.87
C LEU A 547 9.91 -10.10 13.69
N ASP A 548 9.27 -11.26 13.88
CA ASP A 548 9.10 -12.26 12.82
C ASP A 548 7.96 -11.89 11.85
N LEU A 549 8.23 -10.93 10.96
CA LEU A 549 7.31 -10.52 9.91
C LEU A 549 7.14 -11.58 8.82
N ALA A 550 8.10 -12.49 8.65
CA ALA A 550 8.02 -13.57 7.67
C ALA A 550 6.92 -14.58 8.04
N ARG A 551 6.69 -14.80 9.34
CA ARG A 551 5.63 -15.70 9.85
C ARG A 551 4.41 -14.96 10.39
N TRP A 552 4.36 -13.63 10.29
CA TRP A 552 3.18 -12.88 10.65
C TRP A 552 2.00 -13.22 9.72
N GLU A 553 0.84 -13.50 10.31
CA GLU A 553 -0.36 -13.91 9.60
C GLU A 553 -1.60 -13.22 10.18
N LYS A 554 -2.55 -12.93 9.30
CA LYS A 554 -3.93 -12.57 9.68
C LYS A 554 -4.92 -13.17 8.69
N ASP A 555 -5.92 -13.89 9.19
CA ASP A 555 -7.01 -14.48 8.41
C ASP A 555 -6.53 -15.30 7.20
N GLY A 556 -5.51 -16.15 7.38
CA GLY A 556 -4.94 -17.00 6.31
C GLY A 556 -3.96 -16.28 5.35
N ARG A 557 -3.71 -14.98 5.55
CA ARG A 557 -2.83 -14.13 4.72
C ARG A 557 -1.52 -13.88 5.44
N SER A 558 -0.42 -14.14 4.75
CA SER A 558 0.94 -13.95 5.27
C SER A 558 1.89 -13.61 4.13
N TYR A 559 3.09 -13.15 4.47
CA TYR A 559 4.15 -12.92 3.48
C TYR A 559 4.48 -14.19 2.68
N ARG A 560 4.40 -15.38 3.32
CA ARG A 560 4.56 -16.68 2.66
C ARG A 560 3.63 -16.87 1.47
N ARG A 561 2.39 -16.39 1.57
CA ARG A 561 1.38 -16.58 0.54
C ARG A 561 1.79 -15.94 -0.80
N LEU A 562 2.60 -14.87 -0.78
CA LEU A 562 3.18 -14.27 -2.00
C LEU A 562 4.16 -15.19 -2.73
N PHE A 563 4.54 -16.33 -2.15
CA PHE A 563 5.38 -17.33 -2.82
C PHE A 563 4.56 -18.59 -3.19
N ASP A 564 3.62 -18.98 -2.32
CA ASP A 564 2.71 -20.10 -2.60
C ASP A 564 1.82 -19.81 -3.83
N GLY A 565 1.18 -18.63 -3.86
CA GLY A 565 0.22 -18.26 -4.91
C GLY A 565 0.82 -18.31 -6.32
N PRO A 566 1.95 -17.62 -6.60
CA PRO A 566 2.62 -17.71 -7.90
C PRO A 566 2.94 -19.13 -8.35
N LEU A 567 3.38 -20.02 -7.45
CA LEU A 567 3.67 -21.42 -7.79
C LEU A 567 2.41 -22.19 -8.18
N ASP A 568 1.36 -22.03 -7.39
CA ASP A 568 0.08 -22.71 -7.59
C ASP A 568 -0.65 -22.20 -8.86
N LEU A 569 -0.36 -20.96 -9.26
CA LEU A 569 -0.98 -20.27 -10.39
C LEU A 569 -0.14 -20.30 -11.68
N ALA A 570 1.12 -20.75 -11.62
CA ALA A 570 1.96 -20.80 -12.80
C ALA A 570 1.58 -21.93 -13.75
N THR A 571 1.89 -21.72 -15.03
CA THR A 571 1.95 -22.77 -16.05
C THR A 571 2.95 -23.87 -15.65
N PRO A 572 2.88 -25.07 -16.27
CA PRO A 572 3.90 -26.11 -16.09
C PRO A 572 5.34 -25.67 -16.43
N ALA A 573 5.48 -24.62 -17.25
CA ALA A 573 6.77 -24.01 -17.59
C ALA A 573 7.23 -22.94 -16.58
N LEU A 574 6.54 -22.79 -15.44
CA LEU A 574 6.79 -21.79 -14.41
C LEU A 574 6.68 -20.34 -14.91
N LEU A 575 5.74 -20.11 -15.81
CA LEU A 575 5.36 -18.78 -16.32
C LEU A 575 3.99 -18.37 -15.79
N LEU A 576 3.83 -17.08 -15.51
CA LEU A 576 2.58 -16.44 -15.13
C LEU A 576 2.08 -15.53 -16.26
N PRO A 577 0.76 -15.49 -16.53
CA PRO A 577 0.18 -14.76 -17.66
C PRO A 577 0.42 -13.25 -17.56
N ALA A 578 0.38 -12.55 -18.70
CA ALA A 578 0.59 -11.10 -18.78
C ALA A 578 -0.64 -10.29 -18.35
N PHE A 579 -1.36 -10.70 -17.30
CA PHE A 579 -2.56 -9.99 -16.87
C PHE A 579 -2.25 -8.60 -16.33
N ASN A 580 -3.18 -7.67 -16.57
CA ASN A 580 -3.15 -6.31 -16.04
C ASN A 580 -1.90 -5.54 -16.53
N ASP A 581 -1.46 -4.51 -15.80
CA ASP A 581 -0.24 -3.77 -16.12
C ASP A 581 1.04 -4.62 -15.88
N SER A 582 1.21 -5.72 -16.62
CA SER A 582 2.33 -6.65 -16.51
C SER A 582 2.65 -7.28 -17.85
N GLY A 583 3.93 -7.57 -18.09
CA GLY A 583 4.30 -8.60 -19.06
C GLY A 583 4.12 -10.00 -18.47
N GLN A 584 4.41 -11.04 -19.27
CA GLN A 584 4.53 -12.41 -18.78
C GLN A 584 5.70 -12.50 -17.79
N VAL A 585 5.49 -13.15 -16.64
CA VAL A 585 6.53 -13.27 -15.60
C VAL A 585 7.01 -14.71 -15.51
N GLY A 586 8.32 -14.93 -15.69
CA GLY A 586 8.96 -16.21 -15.41
C GLY A 586 9.36 -16.32 -13.95
N LEU A 587 8.97 -17.43 -13.31
CA LEU A 587 9.44 -17.74 -11.97
C LEU A 587 10.85 -18.29 -12.01
N LYS A 588 11.22 -19.09 -13.02
CA LYS A 588 12.52 -19.78 -13.05
C LYS A 588 13.70 -18.81 -12.83
N GLY A 589 14.50 -19.09 -11.81
CA GLY A 589 15.65 -18.28 -11.40
C GLY A 589 15.30 -17.00 -10.64
N ASN A 590 14.04 -16.77 -10.29
CA ASN A 590 13.63 -15.61 -9.48
C ASN A 590 14.23 -15.73 -8.07
N GLY A 591 15.18 -14.85 -7.77
CA GLY A 591 15.96 -14.87 -6.53
C GLY A 591 15.14 -14.67 -5.26
N SER A 592 13.92 -14.10 -5.33
CA SER A 592 13.06 -13.96 -4.14
C SER A 592 12.67 -15.30 -3.51
N PHE A 593 12.63 -16.38 -4.30
CA PHE A 593 12.39 -17.74 -3.80
C PHE A 593 13.56 -18.31 -2.98
N GLU A 594 14.77 -17.73 -3.07
CA GLU A 594 15.88 -18.07 -2.18
C GLU A 594 15.56 -17.64 -0.73
N ALA A 595 14.95 -16.46 -0.57
CA ALA A 595 14.49 -15.98 0.71
C ALA A 595 13.34 -16.84 1.24
N ALA A 596 12.34 -17.14 0.41
CA ALA A 596 11.23 -18.01 0.80
C ALA A 596 11.71 -19.41 1.23
N LEU A 597 12.63 -20.02 0.46
CA LEU A 597 13.22 -21.30 0.82
C LEU A 597 14.01 -21.21 2.13
N GLY A 598 14.78 -20.13 2.33
CA GLY A 598 15.50 -19.89 3.58
C GLY A 598 14.59 -19.72 4.80
N TYR A 599 13.44 -19.05 4.66
CA TYR A 599 12.50 -18.81 5.75
C TYR A 599 11.63 -20.02 6.09
N TYR A 600 11.18 -20.76 5.08
CA TYR A 600 10.11 -21.74 5.24
C TYR A 600 10.54 -23.19 4.97
N GLY A 601 11.69 -23.41 4.31
CA GLY A 601 12.21 -24.75 4.02
C GLY A 601 11.35 -25.62 3.09
N ASP A 602 10.34 -25.05 2.43
CA ASP A 602 9.42 -25.79 1.57
C ASP A 602 10.11 -26.16 0.23
N PRO A 603 10.27 -27.47 -0.08
CA PRO A 603 10.97 -27.91 -1.29
C PRO A 603 10.29 -27.49 -2.59
N ARG A 604 9.00 -27.09 -2.59
CA ARG A 604 8.36 -26.52 -3.77
C ARG A 604 9.10 -25.28 -4.30
N PHE A 605 9.68 -24.47 -3.41
CA PHE A 605 10.44 -23.27 -3.80
C PHE A 605 11.74 -23.61 -4.54
N ALA A 606 12.32 -24.79 -4.30
CA ALA A 606 13.53 -25.22 -5.00
C ALA A 606 13.29 -25.47 -6.50
N ALA A 607 12.07 -25.80 -6.90
CA ALA A 607 11.72 -26.02 -8.32
C ALA A 607 11.92 -24.75 -9.17
N VAL A 608 11.75 -23.59 -8.55
CA VAL A 608 11.97 -22.28 -9.18
C VAL A 608 13.46 -22.04 -9.42
N LEU A 609 14.31 -22.54 -8.52
CA LEU A 609 15.73 -22.27 -8.48
C LEU A 609 16.56 -23.30 -9.26
N GLU A 610 15.97 -24.45 -9.60
CA GLU A 610 16.64 -25.54 -10.30
C GLU A 610 17.23 -25.09 -11.65
N GLY A 611 18.51 -25.41 -11.85
CA GLY A 611 19.26 -25.05 -13.05
C GLY A 611 19.53 -23.55 -13.21
N SER A 612 19.21 -22.72 -12.22
CA SER A 612 19.63 -21.32 -12.19
C SER A 612 21.07 -21.20 -11.67
N LYS A 613 21.74 -20.08 -12.00
CA LYS A 613 23.11 -19.82 -11.51
C LYS A 613 23.18 -19.54 -10.01
N ARG A 614 22.10 -19.02 -9.42
CA ARG A 614 22.03 -18.59 -8.00
C ARG A 614 23.12 -17.56 -7.61
N GLU A 615 23.76 -16.93 -8.58
CA GLU A 615 24.84 -15.94 -8.39
C GLU A 615 24.26 -14.54 -8.07
N ASN A 616 23.55 -14.40 -6.95
CA ASN A 616 22.96 -13.13 -6.54
C ASN A 616 22.97 -12.92 -5.02
N LEU A 617 22.75 -11.67 -4.58
CA LEU A 617 22.81 -11.28 -3.17
C LEU A 617 21.77 -12.00 -2.30
N ILE A 618 20.54 -12.20 -2.80
CA ILE A 618 19.47 -12.86 -2.03
C ILE A 618 19.82 -14.34 -1.80
N ALA A 619 20.31 -15.04 -2.83
CA ALA A 619 20.82 -16.41 -2.70
C ALA A 619 21.99 -16.48 -1.70
N LEU A 620 22.94 -15.55 -1.78
CA LEU A 620 24.09 -15.50 -0.88
C LEU A 620 23.66 -15.34 0.57
N ILE A 621 22.70 -14.46 0.85
CA ILE A 621 22.18 -14.21 2.21
C ILE A 621 21.33 -15.39 2.68
N HIS A 622 20.25 -15.73 1.96
CA HIS A 622 19.19 -16.62 2.47
C HIS A 622 19.27 -18.05 1.93
N GLY A 623 19.72 -18.22 0.69
CA GLY A 623 19.64 -19.49 -0.03
C GLY A 623 20.45 -20.61 0.62
N PRO A 624 19.94 -21.86 0.68
CA PRO A 624 20.71 -22.98 1.22
C PRO A 624 21.87 -23.35 0.29
N ALA A 625 22.96 -23.89 0.85
CA ALA A 625 24.13 -24.30 0.07
C ALA A 625 23.77 -25.34 -1.01
N VAL A 626 22.93 -26.31 -0.63
CA VAL A 626 22.37 -27.36 -1.48
C VAL A 626 20.85 -27.20 -1.54
N LEU A 627 20.29 -27.21 -2.75
CA LEU A 627 18.84 -27.17 -2.92
C LEU A 627 18.22 -28.53 -2.52
N PRO A 628 17.09 -28.54 -1.79
CA PRO A 628 16.32 -29.76 -1.63
C PRO A 628 15.72 -30.20 -2.96
N GLN A 629 15.41 -31.50 -3.07
CA GLN A 629 14.74 -32.04 -4.27
C GLN A 629 13.31 -31.50 -4.36
N PRO A 630 12.92 -30.85 -5.47
CA PRO A 630 11.55 -30.39 -5.65
C PRO A 630 10.59 -31.56 -5.88
N PRO A 631 9.28 -31.39 -5.59
CA PRO A 631 8.29 -32.39 -5.93
C PRO A 631 8.10 -32.50 -7.46
N ALA A 632 7.67 -33.68 -7.93
CA ALA A 632 7.55 -34.00 -9.35
C ALA A 632 6.48 -33.18 -10.11
N ALA A 633 5.46 -32.68 -9.41
CA ALA A 633 4.39 -31.87 -10.00
C ALA A 633 4.01 -30.70 -9.09
N LEU A 634 3.85 -29.52 -9.69
CA LEU A 634 3.46 -28.29 -9.00
C LEU A 634 2.09 -27.76 -9.42
N SER A 635 1.60 -28.15 -10.60
CA SER A 635 0.35 -27.63 -11.16
C SER A 635 -0.75 -28.69 -11.16
N SER A 636 -1.97 -28.23 -10.88
CA SER A 636 -3.18 -29.04 -10.98
C SER A 636 -4.35 -28.13 -11.36
N SER A 637 -5.39 -28.70 -11.95
CA SER A 637 -6.63 -27.94 -12.20
C SER A 637 -7.24 -27.54 -10.85
N ARG A 638 -7.40 -26.23 -10.61
CA ARG A 638 -7.93 -25.70 -9.36
C ARG A 638 -8.62 -24.34 -9.56
N ASN A 639 -9.62 -24.08 -8.73
CA ASN A 639 -10.24 -22.78 -8.61
C ASN A 639 -9.65 -21.99 -7.42
N TYR A 640 -9.31 -20.73 -7.66
CA TYR A 640 -8.72 -19.79 -6.71
C TYR A 640 -9.67 -18.61 -6.52
N PRO A 641 -10.67 -18.71 -5.63
CA PRO A 641 -11.74 -17.71 -5.52
C PRO A 641 -11.32 -16.38 -4.89
N GLY A 642 -10.26 -16.36 -4.07
CA GLY A 642 -9.71 -15.15 -3.48
C GLY A 642 -8.98 -14.26 -4.50
N SER A 643 -8.23 -14.86 -5.43
CA SER A 643 -7.64 -14.15 -6.59
C SER A 643 -8.60 -14.03 -7.77
N GLY A 644 -9.56 -14.95 -7.82
CA GLY A 644 -10.58 -15.10 -8.86
C GLY A 644 -10.05 -15.62 -10.19
N TYR A 645 -9.32 -16.73 -10.12
CA TYR A 645 -8.82 -17.48 -11.28
C TYR A 645 -9.32 -18.92 -11.24
N SER A 646 -9.75 -19.44 -12.40
CA SER A 646 -9.92 -20.88 -12.58
C SER A 646 -8.83 -21.39 -13.51
N ILE A 647 -7.99 -22.29 -12.99
CA ILE A 647 -6.93 -22.95 -13.77
C ILE A 647 -7.39 -24.35 -14.16
N LEU A 648 -7.30 -24.65 -15.44
CA LEU A 648 -7.48 -25.97 -16.01
C LEU A 648 -6.19 -26.41 -16.67
N THR A 649 -5.73 -27.62 -16.36
CA THR A 649 -4.57 -28.26 -16.96
C THR A 649 -4.83 -29.76 -17.13
N ASN A 650 -4.23 -30.36 -18.15
CA ASN A 650 -4.36 -31.78 -18.43
C ASN A 650 -3.05 -32.33 -19.00
N GLY A 651 -2.71 -33.57 -18.64
CA GLY A 651 -1.40 -34.16 -18.96
C GLY A 651 -0.31 -33.77 -17.96
N SER A 652 0.94 -34.04 -18.33
CA SER A 652 2.13 -33.80 -17.49
C SER A 652 3.28 -33.21 -18.30
N GLY A 653 4.22 -32.54 -17.62
CA GLY A 653 5.38 -31.93 -18.26
C GLY A 653 5.10 -30.53 -18.81
N LYS A 654 6.12 -29.93 -19.44
CA LYS A 654 6.12 -28.51 -19.85
C LYS A 654 5.16 -28.20 -20.99
N GLU A 655 4.80 -29.20 -21.79
CA GLU A 655 3.89 -29.09 -22.93
C GLU A 655 2.41 -29.32 -22.55
N ALA A 656 2.12 -29.66 -21.30
CA ALA A 656 0.73 -29.82 -20.85
C ALA A 656 -0.02 -28.50 -21.04
N PRO A 657 -1.18 -28.50 -21.72
CA PRO A 657 -1.96 -27.29 -21.89
C PRO A 657 -2.43 -26.76 -20.55
N TRP A 658 -2.39 -25.46 -20.42
CA TRP A 658 -2.82 -24.73 -19.23
C TRP A 658 -3.73 -23.59 -19.67
N LEU A 659 -4.89 -23.47 -19.03
CA LEU A 659 -5.90 -22.47 -19.32
C LEU A 659 -6.27 -21.76 -18.02
N CYS A 660 -6.26 -20.44 -18.03
CA CYS A 660 -6.74 -19.63 -16.93
C CYS A 660 -7.88 -18.72 -17.36
N LEU A 661 -9.02 -18.82 -16.64
CA LEU A 661 -10.15 -17.91 -16.74
C LEU A 661 -10.08 -16.88 -15.60
N LYS A 662 -10.05 -15.59 -15.95
CA LYS A 662 -9.95 -14.46 -15.03
C LYS A 662 -11.31 -13.84 -14.71
N TYR A 663 -11.82 -14.10 -13.51
CA TYR A 663 -13.11 -13.56 -13.06
C TYR A 663 -13.03 -12.66 -11.82
N GLY A 664 -11.88 -12.60 -11.14
CA GLY A 664 -11.72 -11.99 -9.82
C GLY A 664 -11.87 -10.47 -9.70
N PRO A 665 -11.32 -9.88 -8.63
CA PRO A 665 -11.28 -8.42 -8.43
C PRO A 665 -10.63 -7.67 -9.61
N HIS A 666 -10.90 -6.36 -9.74
CA HIS A 666 -10.35 -5.53 -10.83
C HIS A 666 -8.82 -5.41 -10.80
N GLY A 667 -8.24 -5.20 -9.62
CA GLY A 667 -6.80 -4.89 -9.49
C GLY A 667 -6.50 -3.39 -9.32
N GLY A 668 -7.53 -2.56 -9.11
CA GLY A 668 -7.36 -1.12 -8.85
C GLY A 668 -6.69 -0.40 -10.02
N GLY A 669 -5.73 0.49 -9.71
CA GLY A 669 -5.05 1.32 -10.72
C GLY A 669 -4.32 0.53 -11.81
N HIS A 670 -3.84 -0.67 -11.48
CA HIS A 670 -3.18 -1.58 -12.43
C HIS A 670 -4.12 -2.55 -13.11
N GLY A 671 -5.40 -2.59 -12.69
CA GLY A 671 -6.42 -3.45 -13.26
C GLY A 671 -6.82 -3.06 -14.68
N HIS A 672 -7.05 -4.06 -15.52
CA HIS A 672 -7.60 -3.90 -16.86
C HIS A 672 -9.11 -4.12 -16.89
N PRO A 673 -9.83 -3.48 -17.84
CA PRO A 673 -11.27 -3.69 -18.05
C PRO A 673 -11.54 -5.00 -18.84
N ASP A 674 -11.17 -6.14 -18.28
CA ASP A 674 -11.04 -7.42 -18.99
C ASP A 674 -11.69 -8.61 -18.26
N LYS A 675 -12.85 -8.43 -17.63
CA LYS A 675 -13.52 -9.54 -16.91
C LYS A 675 -13.85 -10.69 -17.85
N LEU A 676 -13.67 -11.90 -17.32
CA LEU A 676 -13.79 -13.17 -18.05
C LEU A 676 -12.81 -13.31 -19.23
N ASN A 677 -11.76 -12.50 -19.26
CA ASN A 677 -10.59 -12.74 -20.10
C ASN A 677 -9.96 -14.11 -19.78
N LEU A 678 -9.28 -14.69 -20.75
CA LEU A 678 -8.66 -15.99 -20.62
C LEU A 678 -7.32 -16.04 -21.34
N VAL A 679 -6.40 -16.84 -20.79
CA VAL A 679 -5.10 -17.15 -21.41
C VAL A 679 -4.97 -18.66 -21.53
N LEU A 680 -4.62 -19.12 -22.73
CA LEU A 680 -4.30 -20.52 -23.03
C LEU A 680 -2.79 -20.63 -23.29
N PHE A 681 -2.15 -21.64 -22.73
CA PHE A 681 -0.72 -21.87 -22.81
C PHE A 681 -0.44 -23.33 -23.20
N ARG A 682 0.53 -23.54 -24.07
CA ARG A 682 1.13 -24.85 -24.40
C ARG A 682 2.55 -24.60 -24.87
N ASP A 683 3.54 -24.82 -24.01
CA ASP A 683 4.96 -24.43 -24.16
C ASP A 683 5.19 -22.90 -24.29
N VAL A 684 4.36 -22.22 -25.08
CA VAL A 684 4.27 -20.77 -25.22
C VAL A 684 2.82 -20.30 -24.97
N ALA A 685 2.63 -18.99 -24.77
CA ALA A 685 1.29 -18.42 -24.74
C ALA A 685 0.63 -18.59 -26.12
N VAL A 686 -0.61 -19.08 -26.12
CA VAL A 686 -1.46 -19.28 -27.30
C VAL A 686 -2.62 -18.28 -27.27
N GLY A 687 -3.56 -18.46 -26.35
CA GLY A 687 -4.61 -17.47 -26.09
C GLY A 687 -3.98 -16.26 -25.42
N TYR A 688 -3.84 -15.20 -26.19
CA TYR A 688 -2.84 -14.16 -25.93
C TYR A 688 -3.44 -13.01 -25.13
N ASP A 689 -2.69 -12.52 -24.14
CA ASP A 689 -2.95 -11.26 -23.45
C ASP A 689 -1.78 -10.29 -23.75
N PRO A 690 -2.07 -9.06 -24.20
CA PRO A 690 -1.03 -8.11 -24.58
C PRO A 690 -0.23 -7.57 -23.39
N GLY A 691 -0.77 -7.61 -22.16
CA GLY A 691 -0.12 -7.04 -21.00
C GLY A 691 -0.04 -5.52 -21.06
N THR A 692 1.16 -4.95 -20.91
CA THR A 692 1.34 -3.49 -20.80
C THR A 692 2.45 -2.95 -21.70
N ALA A 693 2.29 -1.71 -22.12
CA ALA A 693 3.37 -0.86 -22.60
C ALA A 693 3.87 0.07 -21.48
N ALA A 694 4.88 0.90 -21.80
CA ALA A 694 5.30 1.95 -20.89
C ALA A 694 4.20 3.03 -20.76
N TYR A 695 3.92 3.51 -19.55
CA TYR A 695 2.89 4.52 -19.31
C TYR A 695 3.13 5.85 -20.02
N GLY A 696 4.39 6.14 -20.38
CA GLY A 696 4.75 7.34 -21.11
C GLY A 696 4.38 7.33 -22.60
N VAL A 697 3.79 6.25 -23.15
CA VAL A 697 3.45 6.14 -24.58
C VAL A 697 1.94 6.02 -24.84
N PRO A 698 1.39 6.63 -25.92
CA PRO A 698 -0.05 6.68 -26.16
C PRO A 698 -0.72 5.30 -26.24
N ILE A 699 -0.06 4.32 -26.85
CA ILE A 699 -0.61 2.98 -27.09
C ILE A 699 -1.03 2.26 -25.79
N GLN A 700 -0.48 2.65 -24.63
CA GLN A 700 -0.93 2.13 -23.34
C GLN A 700 -2.42 2.35 -23.11
N ALA A 701 -2.88 3.59 -23.30
CA ALA A 701 -4.29 3.94 -23.15
C ALA A 701 -5.12 3.52 -24.36
N GLU A 702 -4.53 3.55 -25.55
CA GLU A 702 -5.25 3.35 -26.80
C GLU A 702 -5.46 1.87 -27.17
N TRP A 703 -4.65 0.94 -26.65
CA TRP A 703 -4.78 -0.50 -26.88
C TRP A 703 -4.74 -1.30 -25.58
N TYR A 704 -3.60 -1.29 -24.87
CA TYR A 704 -3.35 -2.21 -23.75
C TYR A 704 -4.39 -2.11 -22.62
N ARG A 705 -4.91 -0.91 -22.34
CA ARG A 705 -5.98 -0.69 -21.35
C ARG A 705 -7.41 -0.66 -21.93
N THR A 706 -7.62 -1.32 -23.06
CA THR A 706 -8.96 -1.44 -23.69
C THR A 706 -9.52 -2.86 -23.59
N THR A 707 -10.83 -3.01 -23.45
CA THR A 707 -11.48 -4.33 -23.36
C THR A 707 -11.24 -5.16 -24.62
N LEU A 708 -11.29 -4.53 -25.80
CA LEU A 708 -11.12 -5.22 -27.08
C LEU A 708 -9.73 -5.86 -27.25
N ALA A 709 -8.71 -5.35 -26.55
CA ALA A 709 -7.36 -5.91 -26.59
C ALA A 709 -7.25 -7.27 -25.86
N HIS A 710 -8.30 -7.70 -25.17
CA HIS A 710 -8.34 -8.92 -24.37
C HIS A 710 -9.32 -9.94 -24.96
N ASN A 711 -9.20 -11.19 -24.54
CA ASN A 711 -10.05 -12.29 -25.00
C ASN A 711 -11.39 -12.26 -24.27
N THR A 712 -12.25 -11.25 -24.50
CA THR A 712 -13.51 -11.10 -23.76
C THR A 712 -14.58 -10.29 -24.53
N LEU A 713 -15.71 -10.01 -23.88
CA LEU A 713 -16.84 -9.25 -24.38
C LEU A 713 -16.62 -7.73 -24.32
N THR A 714 -16.75 -7.08 -25.46
CA THR A 714 -16.93 -5.63 -25.63
C THR A 714 -18.39 -5.34 -26.01
N VAL A 715 -19.02 -4.36 -25.35
CA VAL A 715 -20.41 -3.95 -25.63
C VAL A 715 -20.42 -2.54 -26.19
N ASP A 716 -21.07 -2.35 -27.34
CA ASP A 716 -21.20 -1.06 -28.03
C ASP A 716 -19.85 -0.33 -28.23
N GLU A 717 -18.80 -1.12 -28.47
CA GLU A 717 -17.43 -0.62 -28.69
C GLU A 717 -16.86 0.18 -27.52
N ALA A 718 -17.36 -0.09 -26.29
CA ALA A 718 -16.96 0.58 -25.07
C ALA A 718 -16.22 -0.37 -24.12
N ASN A 719 -15.33 0.18 -23.30
CA ASN A 719 -14.64 -0.58 -22.26
C ASN A 719 -15.60 -1.00 -21.14
N GLN A 720 -15.34 -2.18 -20.56
CA GLN A 720 -15.97 -2.62 -19.32
C GLN A 720 -15.68 -1.64 -18.18
N LYS A 721 -16.64 -1.52 -17.25
CA LYS A 721 -16.42 -0.86 -15.96
C LYS A 721 -15.65 -1.77 -15.00
N GLU A 722 -15.05 -1.16 -13.97
CA GLU A 722 -14.49 -1.92 -12.85
C GLU A 722 -15.58 -2.77 -12.20
N ALA A 723 -15.32 -4.07 -12.08
CA ALA A 723 -16.23 -5.03 -11.47
C ALA A 723 -15.45 -6.15 -10.77
N THR A 724 -16.16 -6.91 -9.96
CA THR A 724 -15.68 -8.18 -9.41
C THR A 724 -16.63 -9.26 -9.87
N GLY A 725 -16.12 -10.22 -10.61
CA GLY A 725 -16.86 -11.40 -11.02
C GLY A 725 -16.81 -12.49 -9.97
N ARG A 726 -17.41 -13.64 -10.29
CA ARG A 726 -17.46 -14.81 -9.40
C ARG A 726 -17.47 -16.11 -10.18
N SER A 727 -16.88 -17.14 -9.60
CA SER A 727 -17.06 -18.51 -10.08
C SER A 727 -18.47 -18.99 -9.75
N LEU A 728 -19.12 -19.62 -10.74
CA LEU A 728 -20.42 -20.26 -10.61
C LEU A 728 -20.28 -21.78 -10.52
N ALA A 729 -19.32 -22.36 -11.25
CA ALA A 729 -19.00 -23.78 -11.20
C ALA A 729 -17.54 -24.03 -11.55
N PHE A 730 -16.97 -25.08 -10.95
CA PHE A 730 -15.65 -25.59 -11.28
C PHE A 730 -15.66 -27.12 -11.09
N ALA A 731 -15.16 -27.86 -12.08
CA ALA A 731 -14.98 -29.29 -11.99
C ALA A 731 -13.75 -29.72 -12.78
N ALA A 732 -12.97 -30.64 -12.24
CA ALA A 732 -11.82 -31.21 -12.93
C ALA A 732 -11.70 -32.71 -12.64
N ARG A 733 -11.46 -33.49 -13.69
CA ARG A 733 -11.14 -34.92 -13.66
C ARG A 733 -10.10 -35.21 -14.75
N PRO A 734 -9.40 -36.36 -14.73
CA PRO A 734 -8.51 -36.74 -15.81
C PRO A 734 -9.22 -36.63 -17.17
N GLY A 735 -8.59 -35.95 -18.13
CA GLY A 735 -9.18 -35.77 -19.47
C GLY A 735 -10.15 -34.59 -19.62
N LEU A 736 -10.68 -33.99 -18.54
CA LEU A 736 -11.67 -32.91 -18.63
C LEU A 736 -11.60 -31.94 -17.44
N GLY A 737 -11.33 -30.67 -17.73
CA GLY A 737 -11.53 -29.55 -16.80
C GLY A 737 -12.63 -28.63 -17.30
N VAL A 738 -13.46 -28.08 -16.42
CA VAL A 738 -14.54 -27.13 -16.74
C VAL A 738 -14.61 -26.03 -15.68
N ALA A 739 -14.79 -24.78 -16.12
CA ALA A 739 -15.09 -23.65 -15.24
C ALA A 739 -16.20 -22.78 -15.85
N LEU A 740 -17.08 -22.25 -15.01
CA LEU A 740 -18.11 -21.28 -15.38
C LEU A 740 -18.03 -20.10 -14.42
N ALA A 741 -17.98 -18.89 -14.96
CA ALA A 741 -17.92 -17.66 -14.17
C ALA A 741 -18.81 -16.56 -14.75
N GLU A 742 -19.13 -15.57 -13.91
CA GLU A 742 -19.90 -14.37 -14.22
C GLU A 742 -19.02 -13.13 -14.03
N ALA A 743 -19.13 -12.15 -14.92
CA ALA A 743 -18.25 -10.98 -14.98
C ALA A 743 -18.51 -9.91 -13.88
N GLY A 744 -19.69 -9.97 -13.24
CA GLY A 744 -20.20 -8.88 -12.42
C GLY A 744 -20.76 -7.74 -13.27
N ALA A 745 -20.94 -6.57 -12.66
CA ALA A 745 -21.60 -5.41 -13.27
C ALA A 745 -20.70 -4.62 -14.26
N ILE A 746 -20.19 -5.29 -15.29
CA ILE A 746 -19.28 -4.70 -16.29
C ILE A 746 -19.95 -3.67 -17.21
N TYR A 747 -21.24 -3.82 -17.49
CA TYR A 747 -22.07 -2.85 -18.21
C TYR A 747 -23.47 -2.78 -17.57
N PRO A 748 -24.14 -1.61 -17.57
CA PRO A 748 -25.50 -1.50 -17.05
C PRO A 748 -26.48 -2.40 -17.81
N GLY A 749 -27.25 -3.21 -17.09
CA GLY A 749 -28.31 -4.04 -17.70
C GLY A 749 -27.80 -5.20 -18.56
N VAL A 750 -26.50 -5.51 -18.54
CA VAL A 750 -25.90 -6.66 -19.24
C VAL A 750 -25.39 -7.67 -18.21
N THR A 751 -25.80 -8.92 -18.37
CA THR A 751 -25.26 -10.07 -17.65
C THR A 751 -24.39 -10.88 -18.60
N TYR A 752 -23.14 -11.13 -18.20
CA TYR A 752 -22.20 -11.91 -19.00
C TYR A 752 -21.63 -13.06 -18.17
N ARG A 753 -21.81 -14.27 -18.70
CA ARG A 753 -21.28 -15.51 -18.16
C ARG A 753 -20.43 -16.20 -19.23
N ARG A 754 -19.37 -16.87 -18.81
CA ARG A 754 -18.48 -17.64 -19.69
C ARG A 754 -18.20 -19.00 -19.10
N ALA A 755 -18.51 -20.05 -19.86
CA ALA A 755 -18.04 -21.40 -19.57
C ALA A 755 -16.79 -21.69 -20.41
N VAL A 756 -15.80 -22.33 -19.81
CA VAL A 756 -14.61 -22.86 -20.50
C VAL A 756 -14.43 -24.33 -20.15
N ALA A 757 -14.01 -25.13 -21.12
CA ALA A 757 -13.62 -26.51 -20.90
C ALA A 757 -12.30 -26.83 -21.59
N LEU A 758 -11.44 -27.59 -20.92
CA LEU A 758 -10.23 -28.17 -21.47
C LEU A 758 -10.42 -29.69 -21.58
N CYS A 759 -10.53 -30.17 -22.82
CA CYS A 759 -10.82 -31.56 -23.17
C CYS A 759 -9.57 -32.23 -23.74
N GLY A 760 -9.01 -33.19 -23.00
CA GLY A 760 -7.73 -33.80 -23.37
C GLY A 760 -6.59 -32.78 -23.36
N GLU A 761 -5.56 -33.03 -24.16
CA GLU A 761 -4.40 -32.13 -24.29
C GLU A 761 -4.50 -31.19 -25.51
N LYS A 762 -5.63 -31.24 -26.25
CA LYS A 762 -5.72 -30.62 -27.57
C LYS A 762 -6.89 -29.65 -27.75
N LEU A 763 -8.00 -29.81 -27.03
CA LEU A 763 -9.22 -29.06 -27.34
C LEU A 763 -9.61 -28.16 -26.17
N MET A 764 -9.73 -26.86 -26.44
CA MET A 764 -10.41 -25.91 -25.58
C MET A 764 -11.78 -25.54 -26.18
N LEU A 765 -12.81 -25.58 -25.35
CA LEU A 765 -14.15 -25.10 -25.69
C LEU A 765 -14.49 -23.88 -24.84
N VAL A 766 -15.11 -22.87 -25.45
CA VAL A 766 -15.62 -21.68 -24.75
C VAL A 766 -17.08 -21.48 -25.14
N LEU A 767 -17.92 -21.16 -24.17
CA LEU A 767 -19.30 -20.75 -24.38
C LEU A 767 -19.55 -19.41 -23.70
N ASP A 768 -19.80 -18.39 -24.50
CA ASP A 768 -20.18 -17.06 -24.06
C ASP A 768 -21.70 -16.94 -24.01
N LEU A 769 -22.21 -16.47 -22.87
CA LEU A 769 -23.63 -16.30 -22.60
C LEU A 769 -23.87 -14.85 -22.17
N VAL A 770 -24.49 -14.08 -23.06
CA VAL A 770 -24.79 -12.66 -22.83
C VAL A 770 -26.30 -12.46 -22.82
N GLU A 771 -26.80 -11.78 -21.80
CA GLU A 771 -28.19 -11.36 -21.65
C GLU A 771 -28.21 -9.86 -21.39
N ALA A 772 -29.07 -9.11 -22.08
CA ALA A 772 -29.18 -7.67 -21.92
C ALA A 772 -30.63 -7.19 -21.90
N ALA A 773 -30.89 -6.14 -21.11
CA ALA A 773 -32.20 -5.51 -21.03
C ALA A 773 -32.60 -4.77 -22.33
N GLN A 774 -31.62 -4.30 -23.09
CA GLN A 774 -31.78 -3.57 -24.34
C GLN A 774 -30.98 -4.22 -25.46
N GLU A 775 -31.26 -3.79 -26.69
CA GLU A 775 -30.48 -4.24 -27.84
C GLU A 775 -29.10 -3.57 -27.82
N HIS A 776 -28.05 -4.36 -27.99
CA HIS A 776 -26.67 -3.89 -28.05
C HIS A 776 -25.92 -4.57 -29.20
N THR A 777 -24.74 -4.04 -29.51
CA THR A 777 -23.73 -4.73 -30.30
C THR A 777 -22.73 -5.42 -29.37
N PHE A 778 -22.53 -6.72 -29.58
CA PHE A 778 -21.63 -7.56 -28.81
C PHE A 778 -20.45 -7.98 -29.68
N ASP A 779 -19.23 -7.62 -29.25
CA ASP A 779 -17.98 -8.06 -29.87
C ASP A 779 -17.26 -9.00 -28.90
N LEU A 780 -17.16 -10.27 -29.26
CA LEU A 780 -16.41 -11.27 -28.50
C LEU A 780 -15.11 -11.56 -29.23
N ALA A 781 -13.99 -11.14 -28.62
CA ALA A 781 -12.67 -11.21 -29.23
C ALA A 781 -11.87 -12.44 -28.77
N TRP A 782 -11.08 -12.97 -29.70
CA TRP A 782 -10.03 -13.97 -29.49
C TRP A 782 -8.74 -13.52 -30.19
N HIS A 783 -7.69 -13.28 -29.41
CA HIS A 783 -6.34 -12.98 -29.85
C HIS A 783 -5.47 -14.21 -29.66
N ASN A 784 -4.71 -14.57 -30.69
CA ASN A 784 -3.84 -15.73 -30.68
C ASN A 784 -2.40 -15.32 -30.99
N ALA A 785 -1.43 -15.84 -30.25
CA ALA A 785 -0.02 -15.65 -30.58
C ALA A 785 0.34 -16.23 -31.95
N GLY A 786 1.43 -15.76 -32.53
CA GLY A 786 1.92 -16.22 -33.83
C GLY A 786 1.36 -15.44 -35.00
N ALA A 787 1.19 -16.11 -36.14
CA ALA A 787 0.72 -15.49 -37.37
C ALA A 787 -0.26 -16.40 -38.10
N TRP A 788 -1.16 -15.80 -38.88
CA TRP A 788 -2.02 -16.56 -39.78
C TRP A 788 -1.17 -17.36 -40.78
N ALA A 789 -1.49 -18.64 -40.98
CA ALA A 789 -0.82 -19.47 -41.99
C ALA A 789 -1.04 -18.92 -43.41
N MET A 790 -2.18 -18.26 -43.63
CA MET A 790 -2.54 -17.48 -44.81
C MET A 790 -3.52 -16.38 -44.42
N ALA A 791 -3.61 -15.30 -45.21
CA ALA A 791 -4.54 -14.21 -44.92
C ALA A 791 -5.99 -14.71 -44.81
N PRO A 792 -6.77 -14.22 -43.82
CA PRO A 792 -8.17 -14.63 -43.69
C PRO A 792 -8.98 -14.23 -44.93
N PRO A 793 -9.78 -15.14 -45.51
CA PRO A 793 -10.58 -14.82 -46.69
C PRO A 793 -11.82 -14.02 -46.29
N GLY A 794 -12.16 -12.99 -47.06
CA GLY A 794 -13.35 -12.20 -46.78
C GLY A 794 -13.36 -10.83 -47.45
N ALA A 795 -14.46 -10.12 -47.30
CA ALA A 795 -14.57 -8.73 -47.75
C ALA A 795 -13.84 -7.81 -46.75
N PRO A 796 -12.97 -6.88 -47.20
CA PRO A 796 -12.34 -5.91 -46.31
C PRO A 796 -13.38 -5.11 -45.50
N LEU A 797 -13.04 -4.81 -44.24
CA LEU A 797 -13.87 -4.04 -43.34
C LEU A 797 -13.07 -2.91 -42.71
N GLU A 798 -13.60 -1.69 -42.77
CA GLU A 798 -13.10 -0.58 -41.97
C GLU A 798 -13.74 -0.60 -40.58
N LEU A 799 -12.90 -0.42 -39.56
CA LEU A 799 -13.34 -0.35 -38.17
C LEU A 799 -13.30 1.09 -37.66
N PRO A 800 -14.12 1.42 -36.66
CA PRO A 800 -14.14 2.76 -36.07
C PRO A 800 -12.76 3.20 -35.58
N ALA A 801 -12.46 4.49 -35.72
CA ALA A 801 -11.24 5.11 -35.20
C ALA A 801 -11.29 5.33 -33.66
N LYS A 802 -11.72 4.32 -32.91
CA LYS A 802 -11.83 4.31 -31.44
C LYS A 802 -10.65 3.57 -30.79
N PRO A 803 -10.33 3.82 -29.51
CA PRO A 803 -9.42 2.97 -28.74
C PRO A 803 -9.78 1.48 -28.87
N GLY A 804 -8.79 0.61 -28.94
CA GLY A 804 -8.94 -0.79 -29.34
C GLY A 804 -9.02 -0.91 -30.86
N TYR A 805 -10.18 -0.57 -31.43
CA TYR A 805 -10.52 -0.80 -32.85
C TYR A 805 -9.51 -0.19 -33.83
N LYS A 806 -9.02 1.02 -33.57
CA LYS A 806 -8.07 1.72 -34.45
C LYS A 806 -6.70 1.05 -34.56
N HIS A 807 -6.39 0.07 -33.70
CA HIS A 807 -5.14 -0.69 -33.74
C HIS A 807 -5.27 -2.03 -34.44
N LEU A 808 -6.47 -2.39 -34.90
CA LEU A 808 -6.71 -3.57 -35.72
C LEU A 808 -6.28 -3.31 -37.18
N ARG A 809 -5.77 -4.33 -37.87
CA ARG A 809 -5.22 -4.21 -39.23
C ARG A 809 -5.61 -5.39 -40.09
N GLY A 810 -5.85 -5.13 -41.38
CA GLY A 810 -6.20 -6.15 -42.37
C GLY A 810 -7.49 -6.88 -42.02
N MET A 811 -8.46 -6.16 -41.45
CA MET A 811 -9.71 -6.76 -40.99
C MET A 811 -10.62 -7.09 -42.18
N VAL A 812 -11.19 -8.29 -42.15
CA VAL A 812 -12.16 -8.78 -43.13
C VAL A 812 -13.40 -9.33 -42.43
N ARG A 813 -14.55 -9.22 -43.09
CA ARG A 813 -15.73 -10.05 -42.81
C ARG A 813 -15.52 -11.42 -43.44
N SER A 814 -15.31 -12.44 -42.60
CA SER A 814 -14.90 -13.76 -43.05
C SER A 814 -15.98 -14.41 -43.93
N ALA A 815 -15.55 -15.02 -45.04
CA ALA A 815 -16.44 -15.67 -46.02
C ALA A 815 -16.37 -17.21 -45.96
N GLY A 816 -15.70 -17.79 -44.97
CA GLY A 816 -15.48 -19.23 -44.86
C GLY A 816 -14.71 -19.62 -43.59
N PRO A 817 -14.17 -20.85 -43.53
CA PRO A 817 -13.37 -21.30 -42.40
C PRO A 817 -12.16 -20.39 -42.16
N LEU A 818 -11.83 -20.18 -40.89
CA LEU A 818 -10.65 -19.41 -40.50
C LEU A 818 -9.37 -20.20 -40.82
N PRO A 819 -8.33 -19.55 -41.37
CA PRO A 819 -7.03 -20.19 -41.55
C PRO A 819 -6.43 -20.67 -40.23
N ALA A 820 -5.59 -21.71 -40.29
CA ALA A 820 -4.80 -22.12 -39.14
C ALA A 820 -3.83 -21.00 -38.72
N ILE A 821 -3.47 -20.96 -37.44
CA ILE A 821 -2.53 -20.00 -36.86
C ILE A 821 -1.24 -20.73 -36.53
N LYS A 822 -0.12 -20.29 -37.12
CA LYS A 822 1.22 -20.81 -36.83
C LYS A 822 1.77 -20.07 -35.62
N VAL A 823 1.92 -20.76 -34.49
CA VAL A 823 2.43 -20.19 -33.24
C VAL A 823 3.95 -20.40 -33.14
N THR A 824 4.40 -21.62 -33.42
CA THR A 824 5.81 -22.01 -33.54
C THR A 824 5.97 -22.97 -34.72
N ASP A 825 7.20 -23.38 -35.03
CA ASP A 825 7.47 -24.38 -36.07
C ASP A 825 6.79 -25.73 -35.80
N SER A 826 6.53 -26.05 -34.52
CA SER A 826 5.92 -27.31 -34.07
C SER A 826 4.47 -27.18 -33.60
N LEU A 827 3.95 -25.95 -33.47
CA LEU A 827 2.61 -25.69 -32.95
C LEU A 827 1.78 -24.85 -33.93
N THR A 828 0.74 -25.50 -34.47
CA THR A 828 -0.35 -24.84 -35.22
C THR A 828 -1.65 -24.92 -34.42
N VAL A 829 -2.46 -23.88 -34.51
CA VAL A 829 -3.72 -23.75 -33.79
C VAL A 829 -4.87 -23.50 -34.75
N GLY A 830 -5.90 -24.34 -34.67
CA GLY A 830 -7.19 -24.13 -35.33
C GLY A 830 -8.13 -23.36 -34.41
N VAL A 831 -8.83 -22.37 -34.96
CA VAL A 831 -9.88 -21.62 -34.25
C VAL A 831 -11.16 -21.68 -35.07
N SER A 832 -12.23 -22.07 -34.42
CA SER A 832 -13.57 -22.09 -35.01
C SER A 832 -14.57 -21.43 -34.06
N VAL A 833 -15.53 -20.72 -34.63
CA VAL A 833 -16.55 -19.97 -33.87
C VAL A 833 -17.93 -20.17 -34.50
N GLY A 834 -18.94 -20.29 -33.65
CA GLY A 834 -20.35 -20.42 -34.03
C GLY A 834 -21.26 -19.66 -33.06
N GLY A 835 -22.53 -19.44 -33.44
CA GLY A 835 -23.48 -18.68 -32.60
C GLY A 835 -24.29 -17.59 -33.31
N GLY A 836 -24.24 -17.52 -34.65
CA GLY A 836 -24.87 -16.46 -35.45
C GLY A 836 -24.06 -15.16 -35.47
N GLY A 837 -24.52 -14.16 -36.24
CA GLY A 837 -23.79 -12.90 -36.44
C GLY A 837 -22.69 -12.97 -37.50
N GLU A 838 -21.76 -12.01 -37.48
CA GLU A 838 -20.64 -11.92 -38.41
C GLU A 838 -19.30 -12.26 -37.73
N THR A 839 -18.47 -13.05 -38.40
CA THR A 839 -17.10 -13.34 -37.97
C THR A 839 -16.14 -12.39 -38.66
N LEU A 840 -15.39 -11.62 -37.86
CA LEU A 840 -14.36 -10.72 -38.34
C LEU A 840 -12.98 -11.33 -38.05
N ALA A 841 -12.04 -11.18 -38.96
CA ALA A 841 -10.68 -11.69 -38.78
C ALA A 841 -9.63 -10.71 -39.30
N GLY A 842 -8.48 -10.64 -38.64
CA GLY A 842 -7.36 -9.79 -39.04
C GLY A 842 -6.25 -9.87 -38.00
N THR A 843 -5.58 -8.76 -37.70
CA THR A 843 -4.56 -8.73 -36.64
C THR A 843 -4.81 -7.64 -35.61
N GLY A 844 -4.42 -7.89 -34.36
CA GLY A 844 -4.29 -6.93 -33.27
C GLY A 844 -2.83 -6.67 -32.90
N VAL A 845 -2.61 -5.89 -31.84
CA VAL A 845 -1.26 -5.60 -31.29
C VAL A 845 -0.92 -6.63 -30.20
N GLY A 846 0.27 -7.22 -30.33
CA GLY A 846 0.86 -8.17 -29.40
C GLY A 846 1.72 -7.50 -28.33
N ARG A 847 2.96 -7.98 -28.15
CA ARG A 847 3.87 -7.54 -27.07
C ARG A 847 4.35 -6.10 -27.22
N ASN A 848 4.28 -5.56 -28.42
CA ASN A 848 4.62 -4.18 -28.76
C ASN A 848 3.91 -3.80 -30.07
N ALA A 849 3.96 -2.52 -30.45
CA ALA A 849 3.25 -1.99 -31.61
C ALA A 849 3.57 -2.71 -32.94
N ASN A 850 4.75 -3.32 -33.08
CA ASN A 850 5.19 -4.03 -34.28
C ASN A 850 4.84 -5.54 -34.24
N ASP A 851 4.53 -6.08 -33.07
CA ASP A 851 4.08 -7.46 -32.90
C ASP A 851 2.61 -7.56 -33.31
N ARG A 852 2.32 -8.23 -34.43
CA ARG A 852 0.97 -8.33 -35.00
C ARG A 852 0.44 -9.74 -34.83
N VAL A 853 -0.55 -9.89 -33.96
CA VAL A 853 -1.12 -11.20 -33.59
C VAL A 853 -2.48 -11.41 -34.25
N PRO A 854 -2.80 -12.62 -34.75
CA PRO A 854 -4.13 -12.99 -35.21
C PRO A 854 -5.23 -12.60 -34.22
N VAL A 855 -6.30 -11.99 -34.74
CA VAL A 855 -7.53 -11.71 -33.98
C VAL A 855 -8.75 -12.21 -34.74
N VAL A 856 -9.68 -12.79 -34.00
CA VAL A 856 -11.02 -13.15 -34.45
C VAL A 856 -12.02 -12.43 -33.56
N ILE A 857 -13.03 -11.79 -34.14
CA ILE A 857 -14.12 -11.15 -33.40
C ILE A 857 -15.44 -11.72 -33.91
N GLN A 858 -16.24 -12.28 -33.01
CA GLN A 858 -17.63 -12.61 -33.32
C GLN A 858 -18.51 -11.42 -32.93
N ARG A 859 -19.13 -10.79 -33.94
CA ARG A 859 -19.98 -9.62 -33.76
C ARG A 859 -21.46 -9.99 -33.93
N LEU A 860 -22.25 -9.68 -32.92
CA LEU A 860 -23.70 -9.91 -32.92
C LEU A 860 -24.44 -8.65 -32.50
N ARG A 861 -25.70 -8.53 -32.91
CA ARG A 861 -26.60 -7.47 -32.48
C ARG A 861 -27.89 -8.07 -31.94
N GLY A 862 -28.29 -7.67 -30.74
CA GLY A 862 -29.49 -8.21 -30.09
C GLY A 862 -29.54 -7.95 -28.60
N ARG A 863 -30.52 -8.59 -27.94
CA ARG A 863 -30.64 -8.62 -26.47
C ARG A 863 -29.95 -9.83 -25.83
N GLN A 864 -29.52 -10.79 -26.66
CA GLN A 864 -28.85 -12.00 -26.23
C GLN A 864 -27.75 -12.35 -27.23
N ALA A 865 -26.68 -12.96 -26.75
CA ALA A 865 -25.68 -13.60 -27.58
C ALA A 865 -25.26 -14.93 -26.93
N VAL A 866 -25.20 -15.98 -27.75
CA VAL A 866 -24.68 -17.29 -27.38
C VAL A 866 -23.62 -17.66 -28.40
N VAL A 867 -22.35 -17.62 -28.01
CA VAL A 867 -21.23 -17.86 -28.92
C VAL A 867 -20.38 -19.03 -28.42
N GLY A 868 -20.19 -20.01 -29.28
CA GLY A 868 -19.34 -21.17 -29.03
C GLY A 868 -18.01 -21.04 -29.76
N TRP A 869 -16.92 -21.36 -29.08
CA TRP A 869 -15.57 -21.40 -29.65
C TRP A 869 -14.96 -22.78 -29.47
N ALA A 870 -14.25 -23.26 -30.49
CA ALA A 870 -13.39 -24.43 -30.43
C ALA A 870 -11.97 -24.03 -30.84
N VAL A 871 -11.01 -24.23 -29.94
CA VAL A 871 -9.59 -23.96 -30.17
C VAL A 871 -8.82 -25.27 -30.07
N VAL A 872 -8.14 -25.66 -31.15
CA VAL A 872 -7.45 -26.95 -31.27
C VAL A 872 -5.94 -26.75 -31.34
N LEU A 873 -5.23 -27.33 -30.39
CA LEU A 873 -3.77 -27.31 -30.28
C LEU A 873 -3.16 -28.48 -31.07
N GLY A 874 -2.29 -28.17 -32.04
CA GLY A 874 -1.59 -29.16 -32.86
C GLY A 874 -2.45 -29.78 -33.97
N GLY A 875 -3.36 -29.00 -34.58
CA GLY A 875 -4.24 -29.45 -35.66
C GLY A 875 -4.86 -28.31 -36.48
N GLU A 876 -5.59 -28.67 -37.54
CA GLU A 876 -6.40 -27.76 -38.36
C GLU A 876 -7.75 -27.43 -37.68
N ALA A 877 -8.44 -26.38 -38.16
CA ALA A 877 -9.75 -25.97 -37.62
C ALA A 877 -10.78 -27.11 -37.70
N VAL A 878 -11.50 -27.37 -36.61
CA VAL A 878 -12.59 -28.35 -36.59
C VAL A 878 -13.88 -27.63 -37.03
N PRO A 879 -14.67 -28.18 -37.96
CA PRO A 879 -15.98 -27.62 -38.27
C PRO A 879 -16.82 -27.53 -36.98
N VAL A 880 -17.30 -26.33 -36.64
CA VAL A 880 -18.18 -26.10 -35.49
C VAL A 880 -19.63 -26.30 -35.87
#